data_AF-A0AAV9I1D6-F1
#
_entry.id   AF-A0AAV9I1D6-F1
#
_cell.length_a   1.000
_cell.length_b   1.000
_cell.length_c   1.000
_cell.angle_alpha   90.00
_cell.angle_beta   90.00
_cell.angle_gamma   90.00
#
_symmetry.space_group_name_H-M   'P 1'
#
loop_
_entity.id
_entity.type
_entity.pdbx_description
1 polymer ?
#
loop_
_entity_poly.entity_id
_entity_poly.type
_entity_poly.pdbx_seq_one_letter_code
_entity_poly.pdbx_strand_id
1 'polypeptide(L)'
;MLFAQGLKQFARSRSTPERRRILIGLKNNTTLALDVPDFGVAQIKTKPNALARILLAHAAFRVSMQPDEATDDGFVDRCAAEVNAIALFFPDLRSEAIHICFTAWLAFVCVMDDFLETLPLPEQEAVLIETIEIVLSRPSHVKSNPVSVPTVRDKKVQGLARALVNHCTRYLSPPTAHAFLRAASNVLRAHIDEVRFLEGRIQNDLPTYMSVRSRTIALDPFFEVLKREYLPAEWQFDTAWENLQLEVGCAAGLQNDLIGLGRDLENGEQLNAVIVLLRALGGDVEDPEKTLLTQCIDIVTAKHNQSVIRALDYAEQINQAAQQASSAPAAAAAVTDVVRSILLLSETHLRWCSSAKRYHLKAGSDPWIQDGGIGNKPTSDPNPTSTSSTSVPSPSVTQMVQSRGIIHGLPVYASTPETQGLTAIVTGATGVSGYQLVKVLAASPSRWSKIYCLSSRPPPPNFYSDLLDPSSSSNLVSDQALLRERVIHIQVDFFSPPEVISRTLLAAISTPVDHVFYFSYHQPPPKSDSVLDLWADPDRLSSLNSQMFTNFLSALSLSPQEQTLRPRRRFLLQTGTKHYAFYLGPARVPALESDPRVPLCRNFYYEQEDALARFCRGSPTATSCRFIVARPSYVVGAVRDGTLNHLLGMGIYASVQRRLGARLEFPGGYDAWTREQVQSTGMLNAYFEEWCALAGDGVAGDEAFNIHDGGCFTWGRAWEMLAGWYGVGWEPPADESDDDDEKSDKKYRVVKMVGESPRGYGPQATLKSTFSLLEWSLRPEVEAAWRELAAEHDLVLDPFDDRYRARIFSFADSALIGDAPMTTSIAKARKAGFFGTVDSYHSIFQTFHDMARLKLIVPPVVKQYES
;
A
#
# COMPACT_ATOMS: atom_id res chain seq x y z
N MET A 1 18.52 25.59 2.01
CA MET A 1 17.72 25.39 0.78
C MET A 1 17.16 23.97 0.64
N LEU A 2 17.73 22.93 1.27
CA LEU A 2 17.18 21.56 1.26
C LEU A 2 15.84 21.38 2.01
N PHE A 3 15.55 22.19 3.04
CA PHE A 3 14.28 22.16 3.79
C PHE A 3 13.04 22.69 3.06
N ALA A 4 13.13 23.10 1.79
CA ALA A 4 12.00 23.70 1.07
C ALA A 4 11.26 22.71 0.14
N GLN A 5 11.75 21.47 0.02
CA GLN A 5 11.11 20.45 -0.82
C GLN A 5 9.79 20.00 -0.16
N GLY A 6 8.70 19.92 -0.96
CA GLY A 6 7.38 19.50 -0.47
C GLY A 6 6.46 20.61 0.06
N LEU A 7 6.94 21.85 0.24
CA LEU A 7 6.11 22.98 0.68
C LEU A 7 5.20 23.50 -0.45
N LYS A 8 3.91 23.60 -0.17
CA LYS A 8 2.84 24.01 -1.07
C LYS A 8 2.32 25.38 -0.66
N GLN A 9 2.11 26.25 -1.65
CA GLN A 9 1.48 27.54 -1.46
C GLN A 9 0.17 27.58 -2.24
N PHE A 10 -0.83 28.26 -1.70
CA PHE A 10 -2.15 28.35 -2.28
C PHE A 10 -2.54 29.81 -2.50
N ALA A 11 -3.36 30.05 -3.50
CA ALA A 11 -3.98 31.34 -3.74
C ALA A 11 -5.40 31.14 -4.26
N ARG A 12 -6.29 32.07 -3.91
CA ARG A 12 -7.64 32.15 -4.46
C ARG A 12 -7.65 32.92 -5.78
N SER A 13 -8.55 32.54 -6.66
CA SER A 13 -8.77 33.23 -7.94
C SER A 13 -9.85 34.31 -7.86
N ARG A 14 -10.70 34.29 -6.82
CA ARG A 14 -11.83 35.21 -6.62
C ARG A 14 -11.72 36.00 -5.32
N SER A 15 -12.20 37.23 -5.29
CA SER A 15 -12.30 38.07 -4.08
C SER A 15 -13.60 37.89 -3.31
N THR A 16 -14.65 37.48 -3.99
CA THR A 16 -15.96 37.19 -3.41
C THR A 16 -16.32 35.75 -3.74
N PRO A 17 -16.82 34.97 -2.76
CA PRO A 17 -17.18 33.58 -3.02
C PRO A 17 -18.50 33.48 -3.76
N GLU A 18 -18.64 32.43 -4.55
CA GLU A 18 -19.96 31.97 -5.02
C GLU A 18 -20.33 30.70 -4.26
N ARG A 19 -21.60 30.52 -3.91
CA ARG A 19 -22.05 29.25 -3.36
C ARG A 19 -21.99 28.18 -4.46
N ARG A 20 -21.13 27.17 -4.28
CA ARG A 20 -20.99 26.06 -5.21
C ARG A 20 -21.32 24.75 -4.52
N ARG A 21 -22.10 23.91 -5.22
CA ARG A 21 -22.35 22.53 -4.81
C ARG A 21 -21.24 21.61 -5.33
N ILE A 22 -20.66 20.83 -4.44
CA ILE A 22 -19.62 19.84 -4.71
C ILE A 22 -20.19 18.46 -4.46
N LEU A 23 -20.00 17.56 -5.43
CA LEU A 23 -20.40 16.16 -5.34
C LEU A 23 -19.20 15.32 -4.93
N ILE A 24 -19.33 14.56 -3.85
CA ILE A 24 -18.26 13.71 -3.32
C ILE A 24 -18.76 12.27 -3.23
N GLY A 25 -18.12 11.35 -3.97
CA GLY A 25 -18.46 9.94 -3.95
C GLY A 25 -17.78 9.20 -2.80
N LEU A 26 -18.57 8.62 -1.90
CA LEU A 26 -18.11 7.74 -0.83
C LEU A 26 -18.01 6.27 -1.31
N LYS A 27 -17.24 5.45 -0.59
CA LYS A 27 -17.03 4.02 -0.90
C LYS A 27 -18.30 3.16 -0.85
N ASN A 28 -19.26 3.53 -0.01
CA ASN A 28 -20.55 2.84 0.12
C ASN A 28 -21.55 3.14 -1.04
N ASN A 29 -21.06 3.71 -2.15
CA ASN A 29 -21.86 4.21 -3.28
C ASN A 29 -22.83 5.36 -2.94
N THR A 30 -22.67 6.01 -1.78
CA THR A 30 -23.37 7.25 -1.44
C THR A 30 -22.65 8.45 -2.06
N THR A 31 -23.40 9.41 -2.58
CA THR A 31 -22.84 10.67 -3.07
C THR A 31 -23.28 11.79 -2.14
N LEU A 32 -22.31 12.48 -1.53
CA LEU A 32 -22.57 13.67 -0.73
C LEU A 32 -22.69 14.88 -1.66
N ALA A 33 -23.64 15.76 -1.36
CA ALA A 33 -23.83 17.03 -2.06
C ALA A 33 -23.60 18.19 -1.08
N LEU A 34 -22.35 18.66 -0.99
CA LEU A 34 -21.92 19.67 -0.03
C LEU A 34 -21.75 21.03 -0.70
N ASP A 35 -22.33 22.06 -0.11
CA ASP A 35 -22.19 23.44 -0.58
C ASP A 35 -20.97 24.10 0.07
N VAL A 36 -20.22 24.91 -0.67
CA VAL A 36 -19.09 25.69 -0.14
C VAL A 36 -19.11 27.12 -0.68
N PRO A 37 -18.53 28.09 0.05
CA PRO A 37 -18.22 29.40 -0.51
C PRO A 37 -16.98 29.29 -1.41
N ASP A 38 -17.17 29.06 -2.71
CA ASP A 38 -16.09 28.80 -3.69
C ASP A 38 -15.34 30.10 -4.06
N PHE A 39 -14.13 30.23 -3.53
CA PHE A 39 -13.16 31.26 -3.85
C PHE A 39 -12.20 30.84 -4.98
N GLY A 40 -12.34 29.61 -5.50
CA GLY A 40 -11.49 29.04 -6.53
C GLY A 40 -10.04 28.96 -6.06
N VAL A 41 -9.81 28.40 -4.88
CA VAL A 41 -8.47 28.19 -4.33
C VAL A 41 -7.69 27.21 -5.21
N ALA A 42 -6.43 27.50 -5.49
CA ALA A 42 -5.56 26.63 -6.27
C ALA A 42 -4.14 26.68 -5.73
N GLN A 43 -3.39 25.59 -5.91
CA GLN A 43 -1.97 25.57 -5.60
C GLN A 43 -1.21 26.46 -6.60
N ILE A 44 -0.35 27.33 -6.09
CA ILE A 44 0.52 28.20 -6.89
C ILE A 44 1.99 27.79 -6.76
N LYS A 45 2.83 28.25 -7.70
CA LYS A 45 4.28 27.99 -7.65
C LYS A 45 4.90 28.66 -6.42
N THR A 46 5.49 27.84 -5.55
CA THR A 46 6.06 28.24 -4.26
C THR A 46 7.23 29.21 -4.43
N LYS A 47 7.24 30.34 -3.72
CA LYS A 47 8.47 31.14 -3.53
C LYS A 47 9.29 30.54 -2.37
N PRO A 48 10.53 30.05 -2.57
CA PRO A 48 11.20 29.11 -1.66
C PRO A 48 11.50 29.59 -0.22
N ASN A 49 11.47 30.90 0.05
CA ASN A 49 12.13 31.42 1.26
C ASN A 49 11.22 31.66 2.48
N ALA A 50 9.91 31.87 2.31
CA ALA A 50 9.03 32.24 3.43
C ALA A 50 8.53 31.03 4.23
N LEU A 51 7.95 30.03 3.56
CA LEU A 51 7.43 28.82 4.22
C LEU A 51 8.54 27.96 4.84
N ALA A 52 9.77 28.02 4.32
CA ALA A 52 10.89 27.26 4.87
C ALA A 52 11.29 27.73 6.29
N ARG A 53 11.14 29.03 6.61
CA ARG A 53 11.41 29.54 7.97
C ARG A 53 10.33 29.11 8.95
N ILE A 54 9.08 29.13 8.50
CA ILE A 54 7.94 28.63 9.27
C ILE A 54 8.16 27.15 9.58
N LEU A 55 8.55 26.33 8.59
CA LEU A 55 8.88 24.93 8.79
C LEU A 55 9.98 24.71 9.83
N LEU A 56 11.07 25.49 9.78
CA LEU A 56 12.15 25.36 10.76
C LEU A 56 11.71 25.73 12.18
N ALA A 57 10.95 26.82 12.34
CA ALA A 57 10.41 27.23 13.63
C ALA A 57 9.42 26.20 14.18
N HIS A 58 8.57 25.65 13.31
CA HIS A 58 7.60 24.62 13.64
C HIS A 58 8.25 23.29 14.00
N ALA A 59 9.25 22.85 13.23
CA ALA A 59 10.04 21.66 13.52
C ALA A 59 10.72 21.78 14.89
N ALA A 60 11.32 22.93 15.22
CA ALA A 60 11.90 23.17 16.54
C ALA A 60 10.86 23.08 17.67
N PHE A 61 9.64 23.58 17.45
CA PHE A 61 8.53 23.42 18.39
C PHE A 61 8.11 21.95 18.54
N ARG A 62 7.98 21.20 17.43
CA ARG A 62 7.65 19.77 17.43
C ARG A 62 8.70 18.94 18.17
N VAL A 63 9.99 19.22 18.00
CA VAL A 63 11.06 18.57 18.78
C VAL A 63 10.90 18.86 20.27
N SER A 64 10.50 20.08 20.65
CA SER A 64 10.28 20.42 22.07
C SER A 64 9.07 19.71 22.69
N MET A 65 8.08 19.34 21.86
CA MET A 65 6.91 18.58 22.29
C MET A 65 7.18 17.07 22.40
N GLN A 66 7.88 16.52 21.41
CA GLN A 66 8.12 15.09 21.26
C GLN A 66 9.55 14.84 20.74
N PRO A 67 10.58 14.90 21.61
CA PRO A 67 11.97 14.83 21.19
C PRO A 67 12.35 13.49 20.55
N ASP A 68 11.72 12.39 20.98
CA ASP A 68 12.01 11.05 20.46
C ASP A 68 11.61 10.90 18.98
N GLU A 69 10.55 11.59 18.54
CA GLU A 69 10.11 11.61 17.15
C GLU A 69 11.04 12.40 16.22
N ALA A 70 11.95 13.22 16.76
CA ALA A 70 12.86 14.01 15.94
C ALA A 70 13.91 13.15 15.20
N THR A 71 14.10 11.91 15.64
CA THR A 71 15.03 10.93 15.05
C THR A 71 14.40 10.08 13.95
N ASP A 72 13.08 10.19 13.75
CA ASP A 72 12.36 9.55 12.67
C ASP A 72 12.62 10.28 11.35
N ASP A 73 13.04 9.55 10.33
CA ASP A 73 13.31 10.07 8.98
C ASP A 73 12.08 10.78 8.36
N GLY A 74 10.85 10.46 8.82
CA GLY A 74 9.61 11.11 8.39
C GLY A 74 9.23 12.39 9.16
N PHE A 75 10.00 12.81 10.17
CA PHE A 75 9.66 13.92 11.06
C PHE A 75 9.46 15.25 10.30
N VAL A 76 10.41 15.59 9.43
CA VAL A 76 10.38 16.85 8.66
C VAL A 76 9.19 16.86 7.70
N ASP A 77 8.83 15.72 7.12
CA ASP A 77 7.68 15.59 6.22
C ASP A 77 6.35 15.79 6.96
N ARG A 78 6.22 15.30 8.20
CA ARG A 78 5.05 15.59 9.05
C ARG A 78 4.95 17.06 9.39
N CYS A 79 6.07 17.69 9.78
CA CYS A 79 6.10 19.14 10.00
C CYS A 79 5.72 19.91 8.73
N ALA A 80 6.21 19.49 7.56
CA ALA A 80 5.87 20.10 6.28
C ALA A 80 4.39 19.91 5.91
N ALA A 81 3.79 18.77 6.24
CA ALA A 81 2.36 18.52 6.04
C ALA A 81 1.48 19.46 6.86
N GLU A 82 1.84 19.74 8.12
CA GLU A 82 1.12 20.68 8.98
C GLU A 82 1.28 22.13 8.51
N VAL A 83 2.48 22.52 8.08
CA VAL A 83 2.72 23.82 7.43
C VAL A 83 1.88 23.95 6.15
N ASN A 84 1.81 22.90 5.34
CA ASN A 84 0.99 22.88 4.14
C ASN A 84 -0.52 22.95 4.44
N ALA A 85 -0.98 22.35 5.54
CA ALA A 85 -2.37 22.43 5.97
C ALA A 85 -2.74 23.87 6.35
N ILE A 86 -1.92 24.55 7.14
CA ILE A 86 -2.16 25.97 7.47
C ILE A 86 -2.05 26.87 6.24
N ALA A 87 -1.10 26.60 5.33
CA ALA A 87 -0.99 27.32 4.06
C ALA A 87 -2.22 27.13 3.15
N LEU A 88 -2.88 25.98 3.22
CA LEU A 88 -4.14 25.71 2.53
C LEU A 88 -5.33 26.38 3.23
N PHE A 89 -5.40 26.31 4.56
CA PHE A 89 -6.48 26.90 5.36
C PHE A 89 -6.53 28.42 5.20
N PHE A 90 -5.37 29.08 5.22
CA PHE A 90 -5.25 30.54 5.18
C PHE A 90 -4.30 31.01 4.05
N PRO A 91 -4.68 30.88 2.77
CA PRO A 91 -3.83 31.27 1.64
C PRO A 91 -3.55 32.79 1.58
N ASP A 92 -4.41 33.60 2.20
CA ASP A 92 -4.24 35.06 2.29
C ASP A 92 -3.34 35.48 3.47
N LEU A 93 -2.94 34.55 4.36
CA LEU A 93 -2.13 34.86 5.54
C LEU A 93 -0.69 35.19 5.15
N ARG A 94 -0.25 36.42 5.47
CA ARG A 94 1.09 36.91 5.13
C ARG A 94 2.06 36.97 6.31
N SER A 95 1.55 36.98 7.54
CA SER A 95 2.38 37.11 8.74
C SER A 95 3.07 35.78 9.06
N GLU A 96 4.41 35.78 9.01
CA GLU A 96 5.24 34.62 9.35
C GLU A 96 5.01 34.19 10.82
N ALA A 97 4.92 35.17 11.73
CA ALA A 97 4.71 34.94 13.16
C ALA A 97 3.35 34.28 13.45
N ILE A 98 2.28 34.72 12.78
CA ILE A 98 0.95 34.10 12.94
C ILE A 98 0.94 32.69 12.37
N HIS A 99 1.56 32.47 11.20
CA HIS A 99 1.65 31.15 10.59
C HIS A 99 2.39 30.15 11.50
N ILE A 100 3.48 30.58 12.14
CA ILE A 100 4.22 29.78 13.14
C ILE A 100 3.29 29.38 14.31
N CYS A 101 2.54 30.32 14.87
CA CYS A 101 1.60 30.02 15.96
C CYS A 101 0.45 29.10 15.52
N PHE A 102 -0.05 29.27 14.29
CA PHE A 102 -1.14 28.45 13.77
C PHE A 102 -0.71 26.99 13.55
N THR A 103 0.50 26.79 13.04
CA THR A 103 1.07 25.45 12.87
C THR A 103 1.36 24.79 14.22
N ALA A 104 1.87 25.54 15.20
CA ALA A 104 2.05 25.06 16.57
C ALA A 104 0.72 24.65 17.22
N TRP A 105 -0.36 25.45 17.04
CA TRP A 105 -1.68 25.11 17.54
C TRP A 105 -2.23 23.82 16.92
N LEU A 106 -2.14 23.68 15.60
CA LEU A 106 -2.60 22.48 14.89
C LEU A 106 -1.88 21.23 15.42
N ALA A 107 -0.56 21.29 15.57
CA ALA A 107 0.21 20.19 16.13
C ALA A 107 -0.17 19.87 17.59
N PHE A 108 -0.38 20.91 18.41
CA PHE A 108 -0.80 20.72 19.80
C PHE A 108 -2.13 19.98 19.89
N VAL A 109 -3.13 20.39 19.11
CA VAL A 109 -4.45 19.75 19.11
C VAL A 109 -4.35 18.29 18.66
N CYS A 110 -3.65 18.00 17.56
CA CYS A 110 -3.50 16.62 17.09
C CYS A 110 -2.81 15.70 18.13
N VAL A 111 -1.71 16.16 18.73
CA VAL A 111 -0.99 15.35 19.74
C VAL A 111 -1.78 15.21 21.04
N MET A 112 -2.55 16.25 21.41
CA MET A 112 -3.44 16.20 22.56
C MET A 112 -4.56 15.18 22.34
N ASP A 113 -5.23 15.21 21.19
CA ASP A 113 -6.31 14.27 20.85
C ASP A 113 -5.78 12.82 20.86
N ASP A 114 -4.66 12.55 20.17
CA ASP A 114 -4.02 11.23 20.16
C ASP A 114 -3.68 10.72 21.57
N PHE A 115 -3.27 11.62 22.48
CA PHE A 115 -2.98 11.26 23.86
C PHE A 115 -4.25 11.03 24.68
N LEU A 116 -5.27 11.87 24.54
CA LEU A 116 -6.53 11.72 25.26
C LEU A 116 -7.21 10.40 24.92
N GLU A 117 -7.15 9.95 23.66
CA GLU A 117 -7.66 8.64 23.23
C GLU A 117 -7.02 7.46 23.97
N THR A 118 -5.81 7.61 24.51
CA THR A 118 -5.14 6.55 25.29
C THR A 118 -5.58 6.49 26.76
N LEU A 119 -6.26 7.52 27.25
CA LEU A 119 -6.66 7.64 28.65
C LEU A 119 -8.12 7.24 28.88
N PRO A 120 -8.46 6.69 30.06
CA PRO A 120 -9.85 6.54 30.49
C PRO A 120 -10.59 7.88 30.56
N LEU A 121 -11.88 7.92 30.21
CA LEU A 121 -12.71 9.15 30.17
C LEU A 121 -12.61 10.04 31.43
N PRO A 122 -12.65 9.51 32.67
CA PRO A 122 -12.52 10.34 33.87
C PRO A 122 -11.15 11.00 34.03
N GLU A 123 -10.09 10.37 33.50
CA GLU A 123 -8.73 10.92 33.52
C GLU A 123 -8.56 12.01 32.44
N GLN A 124 -9.21 11.84 31.28
CA GLN A 124 -9.23 12.86 30.22
C GLN A 124 -9.78 14.20 30.73
N GLU A 125 -10.92 14.19 31.43
CA GLU A 125 -11.52 15.41 31.99
C GLU A 125 -10.58 16.11 32.99
N ALA A 126 -9.91 15.35 33.87
CA ALA A 126 -8.97 15.90 34.85
C ALA A 126 -7.76 16.55 34.16
N VAL A 127 -7.15 15.87 33.17
CA VAL A 127 -6.02 16.38 32.38
C VAL A 127 -6.40 17.67 31.65
N LEU A 128 -7.59 17.74 31.05
CA LEU A 128 -8.07 18.92 30.34
C LEU A 128 -8.28 20.12 31.30
N ILE A 129 -8.84 19.90 32.49
CA ILE A 129 -9.03 20.96 33.49
C ILE A 129 -7.68 21.57 33.92
N GLU A 130 -6.69 20.73 34.26
CA GLU A 130 -5.36 21.21 34.63
C GLU A 130 -4.66 21.95 33.47
N THR A 131 -4.88 21.47 32.24
CA THR A 131 -4.32 22.08 31.02
C THR A 131 -4.91 23.48 30.79
N ILE A 132 -6.21 23.67 31.05
CA ILE A 132 -6.86 24.99 30.99
C ILE A 132 -6.21 25.98 31.98
N GLU A 133 -5.90 25.54 33.20
CA GLU A 133 -5.25 26.39 34.21
C GLU A 133 -3.86 26.88 33.72
N ILE A 134 -3.11 26.00 33.07
CA ILE A 134 -1.80 26.32 32.47
C ILE A 134 -1.95 27.32 31.32
N VAL A 135 -2.87 27.06 30.38
CA VAL A 135 -3.10 27.93 29.22
C VAL A 135 -3.51 29.33 29.66
N LEU A 136 -4.30 29.46 30.73
CA LEU A 136 -4.74 30.75 31.25
C LEU A 136 -3.77 31.41 32.25
N SER A 137 -2.66 30.75 32.61
CA SER A 137 -1.65 31.25 33.56
C SER A 137 -2.25 31.75 34.89
N ARG A 138 -3.28 31.07 35.43
CA ARG A 138 -3.91 31.39 36.72
C ARG A 138 -3.67 30.25 37.72
N PRO A 139 -2.98 30.48 38.85
CA PRO A 139 -2.98 29.51 39.93
C PRO A 139 -4.32 29.60 40.71
N SER A 140 -5.02 28.46 40.77
CA SER A 140 -6.11 28.07 41.69
C SER A 140 -7.53 28.67 41.56
N HIS A 141 -8.51 27.73 41.61
CA HIS A 141 -9.94 27.81 41.95
C HIS A 141 -10.96 27.64 40.82
N VAL A 142 -11.10 26.42 40.30
CA VAL A 142 -12.41 25.92 39.84
C VAL A 142 -13.09 25.20 41.00
N LYS A 143 -14.15 25.79 41.55
CA LYS A 143 -15.04 25.11 42.51
C LYS A 143 -15.86 24.07 41.76
N SER A 144 -15.48 22.80 41.87
CA SER A 144 -16.39 21.67 41.70
C SER A 144 -16.09 20.62 42.78
N ASN A 145 -17.13 20.00 43.33
CA ASN A 145 -17.10 19.14 44.52
C ASN A 145 -16.03 18.03 44.44
N PRO A 146 -15.48 17.59 45.58
CA PRO A 146 -14.35 16.68 45.60
C PRO A 146 -14.82 15.26 45.26
N VAL A 147 -14.74 14.89 43.99
CA VAL A 147 -14.46 13.50 43.64
C VAL A 147 -12.94 13.39 43.70
N SER A 148 -12.45 12.43 44.49
CA SER A 148 -11.02 12.20 44.75
C SER A 148 -10.19 12.34 43.47
N VAL A 149 -9.34 13.36 43.43
CA VAL A 149 -8.42 13.64 42.30
C VAL A 149 -7.55 12.40 42.09
N PRO A 150 -7.67 11.68 40.96
CA PRO A 150 -6.70 10.66 40.60
C PRO A 150 -5.35 11.37 40.45
N THR A 151 -4.32 10.87 41.11
CA THR A 151 -2.96 11.39 40.92
C THR A 151 -2.50 10.96 39.53
N VAL A 152 -2.80 11.77 38.50
CA VAL A 152 -2.41 11.47 37.12
C VAL A 152 -0.87 11.40 37.08
N ARG A 153 -0.35 10.21 36.80
CA ARG A 153 1.10 9.95 36.79
C ARG A 153 1.82 10.57 35.58
N ASP A 154 1.10 10.89 34.52
CA ASP A 154 1.65 11.45 33.28
C ASP A 154 1.28 12.94 33.10
N LYS A 155 2.29 13.81 33.00
CA LYS A 155 2.15 15.26 32.87
C LYS A 155 2.41 15.76 31.43
N LYS A 156 2.32 14.86 30.44
CA LYS A 156 2.68 15.13 29.05
C LYS A 156 1.88 16.29 28.45
N VAL A 157 0.54 16.24 28.45
CA VAL A 157 -0.33 17.30 27.87
C VAL A 157 -0.11 18.65 28.54
N GLN A 158 0.04 18.68 29.87
CA GLN A 158 0.38 19.87 30.63
C GLN A 158 1.75 20.44 30.22
N GLY A 159 2.73 19.57 29.95
CA GLY A 159 4.03 19.95 29.38
C GLY A 159 3.90 20.57 27.98
N LEU A 160 3.11 19.94 27.11
CA LEU A 160 2.81 20.44 25.76
C LEU A 160 2.13 21.81 25.81
N ALA A 161 1.18 22.01 26.72
CA ALA A 161 0.49 23.28 26.87
C ALA A 161 1.43 24.41 27.35
N ARG A 162 2.36 24.12 28.25
CA ARG A 162 3.41 25.11 28.63
C ARG A 162 4.29 25.46 27.45
N ALA A 163 4.69 24.48 26.64
CA ALA A 163 5.47 24.71 25.44
C ALA A 163 4.70 25.61 24.45
N LEU A 164 3.41 25.33 24.22
CA LEU A 164 2.54 26.13 23.36
C LEU A 164 2.41 27.57 23.87
N VAL A 165 2.13 27.77 25.16
CA VAL A 165 2.01 29.12 25.77
C VAL A 165 3.30 29.92 25.56
N ASN A 166 4.45 29.32 25.87
CA ASN A 166 5.75 29.96 25.69
C ASN A 166 6.03 30.28 24.22
N HIS A 167 5.67 29.36 23.32
CA HIS A 167 5.86 29.51 21.89
C HIS A 167 5.01 30.66 21.33
N CYS A 168 3.69 30.65 21.56
CA CYS A 168 2.79 31.67 21.04
C CYS A 168 3.07 33.07 21.62
N THR A 169 3.41 33.16 22.91
CA THR A 169 3.73 34.46 23.55
C THR A 169 5.04 35.07 23.03
N ARG A 170 5.93 34.26 22.45
CA ARG A 170 7.16 34.75 21.82
C ARG A 170 6.92 35.43 20.47
N TYR A 171 5.89 35.01 19.73
CA TYR A 171 5.63 35.46 18.36
C TYR A 171 4.45 36.43 18.23
N LEU A 172 3.46 36.34 19.12
CA LEU A 172 2.27 37.20 19.11
C LEU A 172 2.43 38.39 20.06
N SER A 173 1.76 39.50 19.74
CA SER A 173 1.62 40.61 20.68
C SER A 173 0.87 40.17 21.95
N PRO A 174 1.09 40.79 23.14
CA PRO A 174 0.41 40.37 24.36
C PRO A 174 -1.14 40.35 24.26
N PRO A 175 -1.81 41.35 23.63
CA PRO A 175 -3.26 41.29 23.41
C PRO A 175 -3.69 40.13 22.50
N THR A 176 -2.95 39.89 21.41
CA THR A 176 -3.24 38.80 20.46
C THR A 176 -2.99 37.43 21.09
N ALA A 177 -1.89 37.25 21.84
CA ALA A 177 -1.58 36.04 22.59
C ALA A 177 -2.66 35.73 23.64
N HIS A 178 -3.13 36.74 24.37
CA HIS A 178 -4.19 36.57 25.36
C HIS A 178 -5.53 36.14 24.73
N ALA A 179 -5.88 36.71 23.58
CA ALA A 179 -7.07 36.30 22.82
C ALA A 179 -6.94 34.85 22.32
N PHE A 180 -5.78 34.49 21.75
CA PHE A 180 -5.47 33.13 21.31
C PHE A 180 -5.59 32.12 22.45
N LEU A 181 -4.95 32.37 23.60
CA LEU A 181 -4.97 31.44 24.75
C LEU A 181 -6.36 31.32 25.36
N ARG A 182 -7.14 32.40 25.37
CA ARG A 182 -8.55 32.34 25.80
C ARG A 182 -9.38 31.44 24.87
N ALA A 183 -9.26 31.61 23.56
CA ALA A 183 -9.93 30.75 22.58
C ALA A 183 -9.47 29.29 22.71
N ALA A 184 -8.16 29.05 22.86
CA ALA A 184 -7.63 27.71 23.08
C ALA A 184 -8.25 27.06 24.34
N SER A 185 -8.43 27.84 25.42
CA SER A 185 -9.12 27.33 26.62
C SER A 185 -10.59 26.96 26.38
N ASN A 186 -11.27 27.62 25.43
CA ASN A 186 -12.65 27.27 25.07
C ASN A 186 -12.72 25.97 24.28
N VAL A 187 -11.73 25.70 23.42
CA VAL A 187 -11.58 24.41 22.74
C VAL A 187 -11.37 23.29 23.76
N LEU A 188 -10.47 23.47 24.72
CA LEU A 188 -10.25 22.49 25.80
C LEU A 188 -11.51 22.24 26.63
N ARG A 189 -12.31 23.29 26.92
CA ARG A 189 -13.61 23.13 27.57
C ARG A 189 -14.61 22.35 26.71
N ALA A 190 -14.55 22.48 25.39
CA ALA A 190 -15.39 21.71 24.50
C ALA A 190 -15.01 20.21 24.51
N HIS A 191 -13.73 19.87 24.59
CA HIS A 191 -13.33 18.46 24.79
C HIS A 191 -13.81 17.90 26.14
N ILE A 192 -13.90 18.72 27.19
CA ILE A 192 -14.55 18.30 28.45
C ILE A 192 -16.04 18.00 28.21
N ASP A 193 -16.74 18.83 27.46
CA ASP A 193 -18.14 18.58 27.10
C ASP A 193 -18.27 17.31 26.24
N GLU A 194 -17.30 17.02 25.37
CA GLU A 194 -17.21 15.79 24.56
C GLU A 194 -17.05 14.53 25.44
N VAL A 195 -16.15 14.58 26.43
CA VAL A 195 -16.00 13.50 27.43
C VAL A 195 -17.31 13.28 28.18
N ARG A 196 -17.96 14.37 28.62
CA ARG A 196 -19.25 14.30 29.31
C ARG A 196 -20.37 13.77 28.41
N PHE A 197 -20.30 14.01 27.11
CA PHE A 197 -21.22 13.45 26.12
C PHE A 197 -21.05 11.93 26.04
N LEU A 198 -19.81 11.44 25.94
CA LEU A 198 -19.48 10.01 25.91
C LEU A 198 -19.91 9.27 27.18
N GLU A 199 -19.76 9.89 28.35
CA GLU A 199 -20.19 9.31 29.63
C GLU A 199 -21.71 9.43 29.89
N GLY A 200 -22.46 10.08 28.98
CA GLY A 200 -23.90 10.30 29.14
C GLY A 200 -24.27 11.30 30.24
N ARG A 201 -23.33 12.17 30.65
CA ARG A 201 -23.59 13.25 31.63
C ARG A 201 -24.29 14.46 31.01
N ILE A 202 -24.23 14.59 29.68
CA ILE A 202 -25.03 15.55 28.90
C ILE A 202 -25.87 14.81 27.86
N GLN A 203 -26.91 15.47 27.36
CA GLN A 203 -27.91 14.85 26.48
C GLN A 203 -27.27 14.31 25.19
N ASN A 204 -27.47 13.02 24.91
CA ASN A 204 -26.95 12.35 23.72
C ASN A 204 -27.90 12.57 22.53
N ASP A 205 -27.93 13.80 22.01
CA ASP A 205 -28.69 14.17 20.82
C ASP A 205 -27.86 15.00 19.84
N LEU A 206 -28.36 15.08 18.60
CA LEU A 206 -27.67 15.78 17.52
C LEU A 206 -27.45 17.29 17.83
N PRO A 207 -28.41 18.06 18.37
CA PRO A 207 -28.17 19.46 18.74
C PRO A 207 -27.03 19.64 19.76
N THR A 208 -27.00 18.80 20.81
CA THR A 208 -25.95 18.86 21.84
C THR A 208 -24.61 18.47 21.26
N TYR A 209 -24.55 17.38 20.50
CA TYR A 209 -23.34 16.97 19.79
C TYR A 209 -22.83 18.09 18.87
N MET A 210 -23.71 18.80 18.16
CA MET A 210 -23.29 19.87 17.26
C MET A 210 -22.74 21.10 17.98
N SER A 211 -23.26 21.41 19.17
CA SER A 211 -22.69 22.44 20.04
C SER A 211 -21.28 22.07 20.52
N VAL A 212 -21.01 20.79 20.77
CA VAL A 212 -19.67 20.31 21.11
C VAL A 212 -18.75 20.33 19.88
N ARG A 213 -19.17 19.69 18.79
CA ARG A 213 -18.37 19.48 17.57
C ARG A 213 -17.93 20.76 16.88
N SER A 214 -18.79 21.77 16.86
CA SER A 214 -18.46 23.10 16.32
C SER A 214 -17.33 23.82 17.07
N ARG A 215 -17.05 23.41 18.32
CA ARG A 215 -15.96 23.94 19.14
C ARG A 215 -14.74 23.01 19.19
N THR A 216 -14.91 21.68 19.12
CA THR A 216 -13.80 20.71 19.14
C THR A 216 -13.06 20.61 17.80
N ILE A 217 -13.58 21.19 16.71
CA ILE A 217 -12.82 21.37 15.45
C ILE A 217 -11.64 22.37 15.57
N ALA A 218 -11.49 23.03 16.73
CA ALA A 218 -10.33 23.82 17.13
C ALA A 218 -9.97 25.02 16.22
N LEU A 219 -10.95 25.62 15.53
CA LEU A 219 -10.73 26.73 14.60
C LEU A 219 -10.80 28.12 15.25
N ASP A 220 -11.49 28.25 16.39
CA ASP A 220 -11.72 29.52 17.09
C ASP A 220 -10.43 30.32 17.40
N PRO A 221 -9.33 29.69 17.86
CA PRO A 221 -8.07 30.41 18.11
C PRO A 221 -7.48 31.08 16.86
N PHE A 222 -7.71 30.51 15.68
CA PHE A 222 -7.28 31.15 14.43
C PHE A 222 -8.08 32.43 14.17
N PHE A 223 -9.40 32.37 14.35
CA PHE A 223 -10.29 33.49 14.09
C PHE A 223 -10.03 34.67 15.04
N GLU A 224 -9.82 34.40 16.32
CA GLU A 224 -9.48 35.44 17.30
C GLU A 224 -8.17 36.15 16.98
N VAL A 225 -7.15 35.41 16.53
CA VAL A 225 -5.87 36.02 16.10
C VAL A 225 -6.07 36.89 14.85
N LEU A 226 -6.81 36.41 13.85
CA LEU A 226 -7.07 37.20 12.64
C LEU A 226 -7.82 38.50 12.96
N LYS A 227 -8.84 38.43 13.81
CA LYS A 227 -9.60 39.61 14.25
C LYS A 227 -8.72 40.60 15.01
N ARG A 228 -7.87 40.13 15.92
CA ARG A 228 -7.03 41.00 16.76
C ARG A 228 -5.85 41.61 16.01
N GLU A 229 -5.29 40.89 15.04
CA GLU A 229 -4.14 41.38 14.30
C GLU A 229 -4.54 42.33 13.16
N TYR A 230 -5.61 42.01 12.44
CA TYR A 230 -5.94 42.70 11.20
C TYR A 230 -7.02 43.77 11.37
N LEU A 231 -7.67 43.87 12.53
CA LEU A 231 -8.65 44.91 12.82
C LEU A 231 -8.17 45.87 13.90
N PRO A 232 -8.59 47.15 13.86
CA PRO A 232 -8.26 48.11 14.90
C PRO A 232 -8.77 47.67 16.29
N ALA A 233 -8.05 48.06 17.34
CA ALA A 233 -8.38 47.66 18.72
C ALA A 233 -9.74 48.18 19.20
N GLU A 234 -10.18 49.30 18.64
CA GLU A 234 -11.45 49.97 18.87
C GLU A 234 -12.63 49.33 18.12
N TRP A 235 -12.38 48.36 17.23
CA TRP A 235 -13.44 47.67 16.51
C TRP A 235 -14.29 46.84 17.47
N GLN A 236 -15.62 46.99 17.38
CA GLN A 236 -16.56 46.22 18.18
C GLN A 236 -17.07 45.01 17.42
N PHE A 237 -17.04 43.85 18.09
CA PHE A 237 -17.57 42.60 17.57
C PHE A 237 -19.00 42.42 18.09
N ASP A 238 -19.96 42.39 17.17
CA ASP A 238 -21.35 42.05 17.48
C ASP A 238 -21.58 40.54 17.42
N THR A 239 -22.82 40.12 17.66
CA THR A 239 -23.22 38.71 17.64
C THR A 239 -23.06 38.05 16.26
N ALA A 240 -23.04 38.82 15.16
CA ALA A 240 -22.87 38.25 13.83
C ALA A 240 -21.49 37.63 13.65
N TRP A 241 -20.45 38.20 14.28
CA TRP A 241 -19.10 37.62 14.29
C TRP A 241 -19.03 36.27 14.99
N GLU A 242 -19.66 36.14 16.16
CA GLU A 242 -19.70 34.89 16.91
C GLU A 242 -20.46 33.82 16.11
N ASN A 243 -21.61 34.19 15.53
CA ASN A 243 -22.39 33.29 14.70
C ASN A 243 -21.66 32.86 13.43
N LEU A 244 -20.95 33.77 12.75
CA LEU A 244 -20.13 33.42 11.59
C LEU A 244 -19.10 32.35 11.94
N GLN A 245 -18.37 32.52 13.05
CA GLN A 245 -17.35 31.57 13.49
C GLN A 245 -17.96 30.22 13.85
N LEU A 246 -19.10 30.22 14.56
CA LEU A 246 -19.82 29.00 14.91
C LEU A 246 -20.33 28.24 13.69
N GLU A 247 -20.91 28.94 12.71
CA GLU A 247 -21.44 28.29 11.49
C GLU A 247 -20.31 27.73 10.61
N VAL A 248 -19.18 28.44 10.49
CA VAL A 248 -18.00 27.91 9.81
C VAL A 248 -17.41 26.71 10.55
N GLY A 249 -17.33 26.76 11.89
CA GLY A 249 -16.91 25.61 12.71
C GLY A 249 -17.83 24.42 12.57
N CYS A 250 -19.15 24.65 12.54
CA CYS A 250 -20.17 23.62 12.32
C CYS A 250 -20.04 22.99 10.93
N ALA A 251 -19.87 23.81 9.88
CA ALA A 251 -19.64 23.31 8.53
C ALA A 251 -18.37 22.44 8.47
N ALA A 252 -17.24 22.92 8.99
CA ALA A 252 -15.98 22.15 9.02
C ALA A 252 -16.11 20.83 9.80
N GLY A 253 -16.73 20.85 10.99
CA GLY A 253 -16.98 19.64 11.78
C GLY A 253 -17.82 18.61 11.03
N LEU A 254 -18.90 19.05 10.38
CA LEU A 254 -19.75 18.17 9.58
C LEU A 254 -19.08 17.63 8.32
N GLN A 255 -18.17 18.38 7.70
CA GLN A 255 -17.35 17.87 6.59
C GLN A 255 -16.48 16.70 7.06
N ASN A 256 -15.88 16.79 8.25
CA ASN A 256 -15.08 15.72 8.83
C ASN A 256 -15.94 14.47 9.07
N ASP A 257 -17.09 14.63 9.73
CA ASP A 257 -18.00 13.53 10.06
C ASP A 257 -18.57 12.85 8.80
N LEU A 258 -18.98 13.61 7.79
CA LEU A 258 -19.58 13.06 6.57
C LEU A 258 -18.55 12.35 5.67
N ILE A 259 -17.36 12.93 5.51
CA ILE A 259 -16.28 12.33 4.72
C ILE A 259 -15.68 11.12 5.46
N GLY A 260 -15.60 11.19 6.79
CA GLY A 260 -15.08 10.15 7.68
C GLY A 260 -16.04 9.01 7.98
N LEU A 261 -17.33 9.17 7.72
CA LEU A 261 -18.40 8.25 8.13
C LEU A 261 -18.10 6.78 7.88
N GLY A 262 -17.57 6.42 6.70
CA GLY A 262 -17.30 5.02 6.37
C GLY A 262 -16.30 4.38 7.32
N ARG A 263 -15.21 5.09 7.63
CA ARG A 263 -14.19 4.65 8.57
C ARG A 263 -14.73 4.62 10.01
N ASP A 264 -15.49 5.65 10.36
CA ASP A 264 -16.03 5.79 11.72
C ASP A 264 -17.05 4.67 12.03
N LEU A 265 -17.85 4.25 11.04
CA LEU A 265 -18.70 3.06 11.15
C LEU A 265 -17.89 1.76 11.26
N GLU A 266 -16.86 1.58 10.41
CA GLU A 266 -15.98 0.39 10.45
C GLU A 266 -15.25 0.22 11.79
N ASN A 267 -14.87 1.33 12.42
CA ASN A 267 -14.16 1.37 13.70
C ASN A 267 -15.09 1.34 14.93
N GLY A 268 -16.41 1.42 14.74
CA GLY A 268 -17.37 1.51 15.85
C GLY A 268 -17.28 2.81 16.65
N GLU A 269 -16.89 3.91 16.00
CA GLU A 269 -16.75 5.23 16.63
C GLU A 269 -18.09 5.75 17.17
N GLN A 270 -18.04 6.46 18.29
CA GLN A 270 -19.25 7.00 18.92
C GLN A 270 -19.54 8.46 18.56
N LEU A 271 -18.51 9.22 18.16
CA LEU A 271 -18.57 10.67 17.97
C LEU A 271 -18.61 11.06 16.50
N ASN A 272 -19.75 10.83 15.86
CA ASN A 272 -20.03 11.27 14.49
C ASN A 272 -21.49 11.72 14.38
N ALA A 273 -21.77 12.86 13.76
CA ALA A 273 -23.13 13.41 13.65
C ALA A 273 -24.16 12.42 13.07
N VAL A 274 -23.76 11.60 12.08
CA VAL A 274 -24.64 10.60 11.47
C VAL A 274 -24.88 9.44 12.45
N ILE A 275 -23.85 9.00 13.16
CA ILE A 275 -23.95 7.92 14.16
C ILE A 275 -24.81 8.33 15.35
N VAL A 276 -24.62 9.56 15.86
CA VAL A 276 -25.44 10.13 16.94
C VAL A 276 -26.90 10.21 16.52
N LEU A 277 -27.17 10.69 15.30
CA LEU A 277 -28.54 10.77 14.77
C LEU A 277 -29.16 9.39 14.56
N LEU A 278 -28.40 8.45 14.00
CA LEU A 278 -28.83 7.07 13.79
C LEU A 278 -29.24 6.40 15.11
N ARG A 279 -28.42 6.56 16.16
CA ARG A 279 -28.70 6.06 17.51
C ARG A 279 -29.94 6.71 18.10
N ALA A 280 -30.10 8.03 17.94
CA ALA A 280 -31.27 8.76 18.41
C ALA A 280 -32.57 8.32 17.71
N LEU A 281 -32.48 7.80 16.49
CA LEU A 281 -33.61 7.22 15.74
C LEU A 281 -33.81 5.71 16.00
N GLY A 282 -33.03 5.11 16.91
CA GLY A 282 -33.13 3.69 17.27
C GLY A 282 -32.48 2.73 16.27
N GLY A 283 -31.61 3.22 15.39
CA GLY A 283 -30.86 2.39 14.45
C GLY A 283 -29.69 1.65 15.10
N ASP A 284 -29.37 0.47 14.57
CA ASP A 284 -28.16 -0.27 14.91
C ASP A 284 -26.94 0.39 14.24
N VAL A 285 -25.87 0.61 15.00
CA VAL A 285 -24.64 1.25 14.51
C VAL A 285 -23.71 0.21 13.86
N GLU A 286 -23.76 -1.05 14.31
CA GLU A 286 -22.91 -2.14 13.80
C GLU A 286 -23.44 -2.69 12.47
N ASP A 287 -24.77 -2.75 12.31
CA ASP A 287 -25.45 -3.12 11.06
C ASP A 287 -26.59 -2.13 10.71
N PRO A 288 -26.24 -0.91 10.26
CA PRO A 288 -27.22 0.13 10.03
C PRO A 288 -28.15 -0.18 8.86
N GLU A 289 -29.46 -0.14 9.09
CA GLU A 289 -30.46 -0.27 8.04
C GLU A 289 -30.19 0.78 6.94
N LYS A 290 -29.96 0.33 5.71
CA LYS A 290 -29.50 1.17 4.60
C LYS A 290 -30.39 2.39 4.34
N THR A 291 -31.70 2.25 4.48
CA THR A 291 -32.70 3.32 4.33
C THR A 291 -32.53 4.38 5.41
N LEU A 292 -32.45 3.98 6.68
CA LEU A 292 -32.28 4.85 7.84
C LEU A 292 -30.92 5.56 7.82
N LEU A 293 -29.85 4.84 7.46
CA LEU A 293 -28.51 5.42 7.31
C LEU A 293 -28.50 6.51 6.23
N THR A 294 -29.14 6.24 5.08
CA THR A 294 -29.25 7.23 3.99
C THR A 294 -30.02 8.47 4.44
N GLN A 295 -31.13 8.29 5.16
CA GLN A 295 -31.89 9.42 5.73
C GLN A 295 -31.05 10.25 6.71
N CYS A 296 -30.27 9.59 7.57
CA CYS A 296 -29.38 10.29 8.50
C CYS A 296 -28.30 11.10 7.77
N ILE A 297 -27.68 10.52 6.73
CA ILE A 297 -26.70 11.20 5.87
C ILE A 297 -27.33 12.43 5.21
N ASP A 298 -28.55 12.32 4.68
CA ASP A 298 -29.26 13.42 4.02
C ASP A 298 -29.57 14.56 5.00
N ILE A 299 -30.02 14.24 6.22
CA ILE A 299 -30.31 15.23 7.28
C ILE A 299 -29.03 15.97 7.68
N VAL A 300 -27.93 15.25 7.90
CA VAL A 300 -26.65 15.84 8.30
C VAL A 300 -26.05 16.67 7.16
N THR A 301 -26.17 16.20 5.92
CA THR A 301 -25.77 16.94 4.70
C THR A 301 -26.57 18.24 4.55
N ALA A 302 -27.88 18.20 4.79
CA ALA A 302 -28.72 19.39 4.77
C ALA A 302 -28.33 20.41 5.85
N LYS A 303 -27.98 19.95 7.06
CA LYS A 303 -27.48 20.80 8.14
C LYS A 303 -26.16 21.48 7.78
N HIS A 304 -25.21 20.74 7.21
CA HIS A 304 -23.97 21.31 6.70
C HIS A 304 -24.24 22.45 5.71
N ASN A 305 -25.09 22.19 4.70
CA ASN A 305 -25.39 23.18 3.67
C ASN A 305 -26.12 24.40 4.26
N GLN A 306 -26.96 24.21 5.27
CA GLN A 306 -27.60 25.31 6.00
C GLN A 306 -26.59 26.15 6.78
N SER A 307 -25.58 25.54 7.40
CA SER A 307 -24.50 26.27 8.06
C SER A 307 -23.70 27.14 7.08
N VAL A 308 -23.39 26.63 5.88
CA VAL A 308 -22.71 27.42 4.85
C VAL A 308 -23.53 28.61 4.36
N ILE A 309 -24.85 28.44 4.20
CA ILE A 309 -25.76 29.55 3.87
C ILE A 309 -25.73 30.62 4.97
N ARG A 310 -25.93 30.21 6.24
CA ARG A 310 -25.94 31.14 7.37
C ARG A 310 -24.60 31.86 7.53
N ALA A 311 -23.49 31.17 7.31
CA ALA A 311 -22.17 31.79 7.31
C ALA A 311 -22.04 32.88 6.24
N LEU A 312 -22.52 32.65 5.01
CA LEU A 312 -22.56 33.66 3.96
C LEU A 312 -23.42 34.87 4.35
N ASP A 313 -24.60 34.63 4.94
CA ASP A 313 -25.51 35.70 5.39
C ASP A 313 -24.87 36.56 6.50
N TYR A 314 -24.25 35.93 7.51
CA TYR A 314 -23.57 36.66 8.58
C TYR A 314 -22.35 37.43 8.07
N ALA A 315 -21.60 36.85 7.13
CA ALA A 315 -20.49 37.55 6.49
C ALA A 315 -20.96 38.80 5.72
N GLU A 316 -22.09 38.70 5.01
CA GLU A 316 -22.70 39.84 4.35
C GLU A 316 -23.14 40.90 5.37
N GLN A 317 -23.82 40.49 6.44
CA GLN A 317 -24.26 41.37 7.52
C GLN A 317 -23.09 42.16 8.13
N ILE A 318 -21.98 41.47 8.45
CA ILE A 318 -20.77 42.11 9.00
C ILE A 318 -20.18 43.11 8.01
N ASN A 319 -20.07 42.74 6.74
CA ASN A 319 -19.51 43.62 5.71
C ASN A 319 -20.38 44.87 5.49
N GLN A 320 -21.70 44.72 5.50
CA GLN A 320 -22.63 45.86 5.42
C GLN A 320 -22.53 46.77 6.64
N ALA A 321 -22.50 46.20 7.85
CA ALA A 321 -22.31 46.97 9.08
C ALA A 321 -20.99 47.74 9.06
N ALA A 322 -19.92 47.14 8.56
CA ALA A 322 -18.62 47.79 8.45
C ALA A 322 -18.59 48.95 7.44
N GLN A 323 -19.27 48.79 6.31
CA GLN A 323 -19.46 49.86 5.32
C GLN A 323 -20.27 51.04 5.88
N GLN A 324 -21.23 50.76 6.78
CA GLN A 324 -22.07 51.79 7.41
C GLN A 324 -21.37 52.48 8.59
N ALA A 325 -20.55 51.75 9.36
CA ALA A 325 -19.90 52.25 10.56
C ALA A 325 -18.61 53.06 10.28
N SER A 326 -17.94 52.82 9.15
CA SER A 326 -16.64 53.44 8.88
C SER A 326 -16.73 54.65 7.95
N SER A 327 -16.20 55.80 8.41
CA SER A 327 -15.93 56.97 7.56
C SER A 327 -14.67 56.81 6.70
N ALA A 328 -13.91 55.72 6.88
CA ALA A 328 -12.63 55.47 6.22
C ALA A 328 -12.66 54.14 5.42
N PRO A 329 -12.53 54.17 4.07
CA PRO A 329 -12.62 52.97 3.23
C PRO A 329 -11.64 51.83 3.59
N ALA A 330 -10.51 52.15 4.22
CA ALA A 330 -9.49 51.18 4.61
C ALA A 330 -9.93 50.24 5.74
N ALA A 331 -10.74 50.71 6.71
CA ALA A 331 -11.19 49.86 7.82
C ALA A 331 -12.28 48.87 7.38
N ALA A 332 -13.20 49.30 6.52
CA ALA A 332 -14.20 48.42 5.92
C ALA A 332 -13.55 47.34 5.03
N ALA A 333 -12.46 47.68 4.32
CA ALA A 333 -11.68 46.71 3.55
C ALA A 333 -11.00 45.68 4.47
N ALA A 334 -10.41 46.10 5.59
CA ALA A 334 -9.80 45.19 6.57
C ALA A 334 -10.83 44.21 7.18
N VAL A 335 -12.03 44.68 7.52
CA VAL A 335 -13.13 43.81 7.96
C VAL A 335 -13.48 42.78 6.91
N THR A 336 -13.63 43.23 5.65
CA THR A 336 -13.94 42.34 4.53
C THR A 336 -12.87 41.26 4.36
N ASP A 337 -11.59 41.60 4.53
CA ASP A 337 -10.48 40.65 4.41
C ASP A 337 -10.48 39.62 5.55
N VAL A 338 -10.81 40.00 6.79
CA VAL A 338 -10.94 39.08 7.93
C VAL A 338 -12.15 38.16 7.77
N VAL A 339 -13.33 38.72 7.45
CA VAL A 339 -14.55 37.93 7.19
C VAL A 339 -14.31 36.92 6.07
N ARG A 340 -13.64 37.35 4.99
CA ARG A 340 -13.25 36.46 3.90
C ARG A 340 -12.37 35.31 4.39
N SER A 341 -11.34 35.62 5.18
CA SER A 341 -10.41 34.61 5.70
C SER A 341 -11.11 33.56 6.58
N ILE A 342 -12.14 33.96 7.33
CA ILE A 342 -12.98 33.05 8.12
C ILE A 342 -13.84 32.18 7.18
N LEU A 343 -14.54 32.77 6.21
CA LEU A 343 -15.38 32.02 5.26
C LEU A 343 -14.59 31.02 4.41
N LEU A 344 -13.39 31.40 3.98
CA LEU A 344 -12.51 30.62 3.13
C LEU A 344 -12.21 29.24 3.72
N LEU A 345 -12.23 29.15 5.05
CA LEU A 345 -11.99 27.92 5.78
C LEU A 345 -13.03 26.84 5.46
N SER A 346 -14.27 27.20 5.10
CA SER A 346 -15.28 26.20 4.69
C SER A 346 -14.93 25.49 3.38
N GLU A 347 -14.30 26.18 2.43
CA GLU A 347 -13.82 25.58 1.17
C GLU A 347 -12.50 24.83 1.38
N THR A 348 -11.55 25.45 2.09
CA THR A 348 -10.19 24.92 2.24
C THR A 348 -10.14 23.73 3.18
N HIS A 349 -10.99 23.70 4.22
CA HIS A 349 -11.18 22.53 5.06
C HIS A 349 -11.78 21.36 4.28
N LEU A 350 -12.80 21.60 3.43
CA LEU A 350 -13.36 20.55 2.58
C LEU A 350 -12.31 19.96 1.64
N ARG A 351 -11.48 20.81 1.02
CA ARG A 351 -10.33 20.40 0.19
C ARG A 351 -9.33 19.55 0.98
N TRP A 352 -9.02 19.95 2.21
CA TRP A 352 -8.13 19.20 3.06
C TRP A 352 -8.70 17.83 3.44
N CYS A 353 -9.94 17.75 3.93
CA CYS A 353 -10.60 16.49 4.26
C CYS A 353 -10.76 15.56 3.05
N SER A 354 -11.12 16.09 1.88
CA SER A 354 -11.28 15.28 0.66
C SER A 354 -9.96 14.82 0.04
N SER A 355 -8.84 15.49 0.33
CA SER A 355 -7.50 15.09 -0.14
C SER A 355 -6.69 14.30 0.91
N ALA A 356 -7.16 14.25 2.15
CA ALA A 356 -6.51 13.50 3.22
C ALA A 356 -6.60 11.99 2.94
N LYS A 357 -5.44 11.32 2.89
CA LYS A 357 -5.32 9.86 2.65
C LYS A 357 -6.11 9.00 3.65
N ARG A 358 -6.44 9.57 4.81
CA ARG A 358 -7.24 8.98 5.90
C ARG A 358 -8.69 8.70 5.48
N TYR A 359 -9.22 9.40 4.47
CA TYR A 359 -10.58 9.22 3.99
C TYR A 359 -10.59 8.71 2.56
N HIS A 360 -11.01 7.46 2.39
CA HIS A 360 -10.95 6.79 1.10
C HIS A 360 -12.14 7.17 0.22
N LEU A 361 -11.99 8.20 -0.61
CA LEU A 361 -12.97 8.58 -1.64
C LEU A 361 -13.00 7.59 -2.81
N LYS A 362 -14.09 7.58 -3.58
CA LYS A 362 -14.22 6.80 -4.80
C LYS A 362 -13.18 7.25 -5.84
N ALA A 363 -12.53 6.31 -6.53
CA ALA A 363 -11.53 6.63 -7.54
C ALA A 363 -12.13 7.52 -8.66
N GLY A 364 -11.49 8.66 -8.95
CA GLY A 364 -11.96 9.63 -9.95
C GLY A 364 -12.99 10.65 -9.44
N SER A 365 -13.31 10.66 -8.13
CA SER A 365 -14.22 11.63 -7.53
C SER A 365 -13.52 12.77 -6.77
N ASP A 366 -12.24 13.04 -7.03
CA ASP A 366 -11.56 14.22 -6.49
C ASP A 366 -12.13 15.46 -7.19
N PRO A 367 -12.93 16.30 -6.50
CA PRO A 367 -13.61 17.41 -7.15
C PRO A 367 -12.65 18.56 -7.50
N TRP A 368 -11.36 18.43 -7.18
CA TRP A 368 -10.37 19.51 -7.30
C TRP A 368 -9.31 19.28 -8.39
N ILE A 369 -9.33 18.16 -9.11
CA ILE A 369 -8.45 17.91 -10.27
C ILE A 369 -9.15 18.41 -11.54
N GLN A 370 -8.60 19.47 -12.16
CA GLN A 370 -8.96 19.90 -13.52
C GLN A 370 -7.94 19.36 -14.51
N ASP A 371 -8.41 18.68 -15.57
CA ASP A 371 -7.61 18.19 -16.69
C ASP A 371 -6.74 19.30 -17.31
N GLY A 372 -5.43 19.05 -17.36
CA GLY A 372 -4.46 19.92 -17.97
C GLY A 372 -4.37 19.72 -19.50
N GLY A 373 -4.99 20.62 -20.25
CA GLY A 373 -4.36 21.23 -21.44
C GLY A 373 -4.68 20.68 -22.84
N ILE A 374 -4.86 21.64 -23.76
CA ILE A 374 -4.82 21.58 -25.24
C ILE A 374 -6.19 21.50 -25.95
N GLY A 375 -6.73 22.69 -26.28
CA GLY A 375 -7.29 23.04 -27.59
C GLY A 375 -8.55 22.33 -28.10
N ASN A 376 -9.72 22.95 -27.88
CA ASN A 376 -10.64 23.29 -28.98
C ASN A 376 -11.68 24.34 -28.55
N LYS A 377 -11.93 25.28 -29.47
CA LYS A 377 -12.83 26.45 -29.33
C LYS A 377 -14.33 26.06 -29.40
N PRO A 378 -15.24 26.99 -29.02
CA PRO A 378 -16.59 26.66 -28.56
C PRO A 378 -17.58 26.50 -29.73
N THR A 379 -18.53 25.60 -29.58
CA THR A 379 -19.74 25.56 -30.41
C THR A 379 -20.97 25.59 -29.52
N SER A 380 -21.61 26.77 -29.54
CA SER A 380 -23.04 27.08 -29.39
C SER A 380 -24.01 25.98 -28.96
N ASP A 381 -24.86 26.34 -28.00
CA ASP A 381 -26.17 25.75 -27.69
C ASP A 381 -26.92 25.24 -28.93
N PRO A 382 -27.76 24.21 -28.73
CA PRO A 382 -29.17 24.50 -28.92
C PRO A 382 -30.07 23.98 -27.78
N ASN A 383 -31.18 24.71 -27.65
CA ASN A 383 -32.35 24.53 -26.80
C ASN A 383 -32.87 23.08 -26.61
N PRO A 384 -33.66 22.87 -25.53
CA PRO A 384 -34.17 21.56 -25.12
C PRO A 384 -35.44 21.17 -25.89
N THR A 385 -35.41 20.04 -26.59
CA THR A 385 -36.64 19.35 -26.98
C THR A 385 -36.44 17.84 -27.00
N SER A 386 -37.16 17.20 -26.07
CA SER A 386 -37.62 15.81 -26.04
C SER A 386 -37.21 14.90 -27.21
N THR A 387 -36.39 13.90 -26.93
CA THR A 387 -36.64 12.52 -27.37
C THR A 387 -36.08 11.56 -26.33
N SER A 388 -36.95 10.70 -25.80
CA SER A 388 -36.62 9.55 -24.99
C SER A 388 -35.61 8.66 -25.73
N SER A 389 -34.36 8.66 -25.29
CA SER A 389 -33.41 7.60 -25.64
C SER A 389 -33.31 6.67 -24.44
N THR A 390 -33.86 5.48 -24.63
CA THR A 390 -33.65 4.32 -23.77
C THR A 390 -32.15 4.11 -23.61
N SER A 391 -31.63 4.37 -22.41
CA SER A 391 -30.29 3.95 -22.04
C SER A 391 -30.29 2.42 -22.01
N VAL A 392 -29.85 1.81 -23.10
CA VAL A 392 -29.45 0.40 -23.09
C VAL A 392 -28.32 0.30 -22.06
N PRO A 393 -28.47 -0.49 -20.99
CA PRO A 393 -27.39 -0.68 -20.03
C PRO A 393 -26.20 -1.28 -20.78
N SER A 394 -25.01 -0.76 -20.54
CA SER A 394 -23.75 -1.43 -20.89
C SER A 394 -23.87 -2.89 -20.44
N PRO A 395 -23.64 -3.89 -21.29
CA PRO A 395 -23.87 -5.28 -20.92
C PRO A 395 -23.08 -5.58 -19.65
N SER A 396 -23.74 -6.15 -18.65
CA SER A 396 -23.07 -6.74 -17.50
C SER A 396 -22.11 -7.81 -18.02
N VAL A 397 -20.81 -7.51 -18.02
CA VAL A 397 -19.80 -8.49 -18.38
C VAL A 397 -19.80 -9.55 -17.28
N THR A 398 -20.42 -10.69 -17.58
CA THR A 398 -20.45 -11.84 -16.68
C THR A 398 -19.22 -12.70 -16.98
N GLN A 399 -18.37 -12.90 -15.98
CA GLN A 399 -17.20 -13.76 -16.08
C GLN A 399 -17.46 -15.07 -15.33
N MET A 400 -17.35 -16.19 -16.04
CA MET A 400 -17.37 -17.51 -15.41
C MET A 400 -16.01 -17.83 -14.79
N VAL A 401 -16.04 -18.31 -13.55
CA VAL A 401 -14.86 -18.80 -12.84
C VAL A 401 -15.04 -20.27 -12.46
N GLN A 402 -13.93 -20.98 -12.31
CA GLN A 402 -13.87 -22.40 -11.93
C GLN A 402 -12.82 -22.63 -10.84
N SER A 403 -12.92 -23.77 -10.17
CA SER A 403 -11.88 -24.27 -9.27
C SER A 403 -11.16 -25.44 -9.90
N ARG A 404 -9.85 -25.55 -9.70
CA ARG A 404 -9.03 -26.70 -10.11
C ARG A 404 -8.12 -27.09 -8.96
N GLY A 405 -8.44 -28.23 -8.33
CA GLY A 405 -7.77 -28.66 -7.10
C GLY A 405 -7.95 -27.61 -6.02
N ILE A 406 -6.83 -27.17 -5.44
CA ILE A 406 -6.77 -26.18 -4.36
C ILE A 406 -6.89 -24.72 -4.83
N ILE A 407 -6.91 -24.50 -6.15
CA ILE A 407 -6.92 -23.16 -6.75
C ILE A 407 -8.35 -22.80 -7.15
N HIS A 408 -8.82 -21.66 -6.66
CA HIS A 408 -10.19 -21.18 -6.84
C HIS A 408 -10.24 -19.89 -7.65
N GLY A 409 -11.38 -19.58 -8.28
CA GLY A 409 -11.58 -18.31 -8.99
C GLY A 409 -10.87 -18.20 -10.35
N LEU A 410 -10.45 -19.32 -10.94
CA LEU A 410 -9.77 -19.35 -12.23
C LEU A 410 -10.72 -19.00 -13.39
N PRO A 411 -10.29 -18.26 -14.41
CA PRO A 411 -11.13 -17.94 -15.55
C PRO A 411 -11.51 -19.20 -16.35
N VAL A 412 -12.73 -19.19 -16.90
CA VAL A 412 -13.18 -20.15 -17.92
C VAL A 412 -13.15 -19.46 -19.28
N TYR A 413 -12.45 -20.08 -20.24
CA TYR A 413 -12.30 -19.53 -21.58
C TYR A 413 -13.33 -20.12 -22.53
N ALA A 414 -13.99 -19.26 -23.31
CA ALA A 414 -14.84 -19.70 -24.41
C ALA A 414 -14.00 -20.38 -25.51
N SER A 415 -14.58 -21.39 -26.15
CA SER A 415 -13.95 -22.07 -27.30
C SER A 415 -14.16 -21.22 -28.56
N THR A 416 -13.26 -20.26 -28.80
CA THR A 416 -13.29 -19.37 -29.97
C THR A 416 -12.03 -19.56 -30.82
N PRO A 417 -12.05 -19.22 -32.12
CA PRO A 417 -10.85 -19.27 -32.95
C PRO A 417 -9.66 -18.45 -32.40
N GLU A 418 -9.97 -17.43 -31.60
CA GLU A 418 -8.96 -16.60 -30.92
C GLU A 418 -8.31 -17.34 -29.76
N THR A 419 -8.98 -18.27 -29.08
CA THR A 419 -8.40 -19.01 -27.97
C THR A 419 -7.85 -20.37 -28.37
N GLN A 420 -8.22 -20.92 -29.53
CA GLN A 420 -7.83 -22.28 -29.92
C GLN A 420 -6.61 -22.35 -30.85
N GLY A 421 -5.94 -23.52 -30.87
CA GLY A 421 -4.89 -23.85 -31.83
C GLY A 421 -3.57 -23.07 -31.68
N LEU A 422 -3.34 -22.43 -30.54
CA LEU A 422 -2.23 -21.51 -30.29
C LEU A 422 -0.89 -22.22 -30.12
N THR A 423 0.18 -21.54 -30.54
CA THR A 423 1.57 -21.97 -30.36
C THR A 423 2.29 -21.13 -29.31
N ALA A 424 2.96 -21.78 -28.36
CA ALA A 424 3.75 -21.12 -27.31
C ALA A 424 5.24 -21.50 -27.38
N ILE A 425 6.12 -20.53 -27.15
CA ILE A 425 7.51 -20.76 -26.73
C ILE A 425 7.59 -20.49 -25.23
N VAL A 426 8.10 -21.45 -24.46
CA VAL A 426 8.35 -21.32 -23.02
C VAL A 426 9.84 -21.46 -22.76
N THR A 427 10.49 -20.36 -22.36
CA THR A 427 11.91 -20.39 -21.99
C THR A 427 12.06 -20.72 -20.50
N GLY A 428 13.12 -21.44 -20.13
CA GLY A 428 13.27 -21.91 -18.74
C GLY A 428 12.23 -22.99 -18.38
N ALA A 429 11.83 -23.81 -19.36
CA ALA A 429 10.73 -24.79 -19.23
C ALA A 429 10.99 -25.90 -18.19
N THR A 430 12.24 -26.09 -17.77
CA THR A 430 12.64 -27.01 -16.70
C THR A 430 12.79 -26.32 -15.34
N GLY A 431 12.58 -25.00 -15.28
CA GLY A 431 12.60 -24.21 -14.05
C GLY A 431 11.25 -24.19 -13.33
N VAL A 432 11.22 -23.63 -12.12
CA VAL A 432 10.03 -23.66 -11.24
C VAL A 432 8.81 -23.01 -11.89
N SER A 433 8.93 -21.81 -12.48
CA SER A 433 7.79 -21.16 -13.15
C SER A 433 7.46 -21.81 -14.50
N GLY A 434 8.47 -21.99 -15.36
CA GLY A 434 8.28 -22.49 -16.71
C GLY A 434 7.64 -23.88 -16.75
N TYR A 435 7.99 -24.76 -15.80
CA TYR A 435 7.41 -26.09 -15.72
C TYR A 435 5.92 -26.06 -15.34
N GLN A 436 5.52 -25.21 -14.40
CA GLN A 436 4.10 -25.07 -14.04
C GLN A 436 3.29 -24.46 -15.19
N LEU A 437 3.86 -23.52 -15.94
CA LEU A 437 3.22 -23.03 -17.15
C LEU A 437 3.01 -24.15 -18.16
N VAL A 438 4.04 -24.96 -18.43
CA VAL A 438 3.91 -26.11 -19.34
C VAL A 438 2.80 -27.06 -18.90
N LYS A 439 2.63 -27.32 -17.59
CA LYS A 439 1.49 -28.09 -17.06
C LYS A 439 0.15 -27.47 -17.43
N VAL A 440 -0.02 -26.17 -17.20
CA VAL A 440 -1.26 -25.44 -17.50
C VAL A 440 -1.59 -25.47 -19.00
N LEU A 441 -0.59 -25.20 -19.86
CA LEU A 441 -0.79 -25.21 -21.32
C LEU A 441 -1.07 -26.62 -21.84
N ALA A 442 -0.33 -27.62 -21.34
CA ALA A 442 -0.48 -29.02 -21.76
C ALA A 442 -1.87 -29.59 -21.41
N ALA A 443 -2.45 -29.16 -20.29
CA ALA A 443 -3.78 -29.54 -19.83
C ALA A 443 -4.93 -29.01 -20.71
N SER A 444 -4.66 -28.13 -21.69
CA SER A 444 -5.66 -27.56 -22.60
C SER A 444 -5.32 -27.85 -24.07
N PRO A 445 -5.45 -29.11 -24.55
CA PRO A 445 -4.97 -29.53 -25.88
C PRO A 445 -5.62 -28.85 -27.07
N SER A 446 -6.90 -28.48 -26.97
CA SER A 446 -7.57 -27.73 -28.02
C SER A 446 -7.07 -26.27 -28.11
N ARG A 447 -6.64 -25.73 -26.96
CA ARG A 447 -6.13 -24.36 -26.82
C ARG A 447 -4.71 -24.23 -27.33
N TRP A 448 -3.83 -25.13 -26.88
CA TRP A 448 -2.40 -25.11 -27.18
C TRP A 448 -2.01 -26.30 -28.05
N SER A 449 -1.84 -26.02 -29.33
CA SER A 449 -1.50 -27.01 -30.35
C SER A 449 -0.04 -27.43 -30.28
N LYS A 450 0.87 -26.48 -30.04
CA LYS A 450 2.32 -26.71 -29.91
C LYS A 450 2.91 -25.88 -28.77
N ILE A 451 3.75 -26.52 -27.97
CA ILE A 451 4.45 -25.92 -26.82
C ILE A 451 5.93 -26.24 -26.97
N TYR A 452 6.72 -25.25 -27.38
CA TYR A 452 8.16 -25.37 -27.52
C TYR A 452 8.84 -25.00 -26.20
N CYS A 453 9.46 -25.98 -25.57
CA CYS A 453 10.08 -25.90 -24.25
C CYS A 453 11.59 -25.71 -24.40
N LEU A 454 12.11 -24.53 -24.04
CA LEU A 454 13.52 -24.19 -24.20
C LEU A 454 14.25 -24.27 -22.86
N SER A 455 15.39 -24.96 -22.84
CA SER A 455 16.37 -24.95 -21.74
C SER A 455 17.77 -25.28 -22.25
N SER A 456 18.81 -24.87 -21.51
CA SER A 456 20.22 -25.09 -21.91
C SER A 456 20.66 -26.55 -21.85
N ARG A 457 19.98 -27.36 -21.03
CA ARG A 457 20.22 -28.80 -20.87
C ARG A 457 18.98 -29.58 -21.29
N PRO A 458 19.13 -30.72 -21.97
CA PRO A 458 18.01 -31.62 -22.22
C PRO A 458 17.54 -32.23 -20.90
N PRO A 459 16.22 -32.20 -20.61
CA PRO A 459 15.69 -32.89 -19.45
C PRO A 459 15.75 -34.42 -19.68
N PRO A 460 15.67 -35.23 -18.60
CA PRO A 460 15.52 -36.67 -18.72
C PRO A 460 14.33 -37.06 -19.63
N PRO A 461 14.38 -38.19 -20.36
CA PRO A 461 13.33 -38.56 -21.32
C PRO A 461 11.92 -38.65 -20.74
N ASN A 462 11.79 -38.90 -19.43
CA ASN A 462 10.53 -39.01 -18.71
C ASN A 462 10.09 -37.72 -18.00
N PHE A 463 10.81 -36.60 -18.18
CA PHE A 463 10.57 -35.37 -17.42
C PHE A 463 9.16 -34.79 -17.60
N TYR A 464 8.57 -34.92 -18.79
CA TYR A 464 7.22 -34.43 -19.08
C TYR A 464 6.13 -35.51 -18.94
N SER A 465 6.46 -36.67 -18.36
CA SER A 465 5.52 -37.80 -18.28
C SER A 465 4.36 -37.57 -17.30
N ASP A 466 4.54 -36.70 -16.31
CA ASP A 466 3.56 -36.29 -15.29
C ASP A 466 2.71 -35.08 -15.70
N LEU A 467 2.84 -34.57 -16.93
CA LEU A 467 1.97 -33.48 -17.42
C LEU A 467 0.51 -33.90 -17.65
N LEU A 468 0.25 -35.21 -17.73
CA LEU A 468 -1.09 -35.76 -17.86
C LEU A 468 -1.57 -36.24 -16.50
N ASP A 469 -2.77 -35.84 -16.10
CA ASP A 469 -3.40 -36.34 -14.88
C ASP A 469 -3.82 -37.81 -15.09
N PRO A 470 -3.23 -38.77 -14.35
CA PRO A 470 -3.54 -40.19 -14.50
C PRO A 470 -5.01 -40.54 -14.20
N SER A 471 -5.70 -39.69 -13.42
CA SER A 471 -7.10 -39.90 -13.02
C SER A 471 -8.12 -39.38 -14.05
N SER A 472 -7.67 -38.63 -15.05
CA SER A 472 -8.53 -37.89 -15.98
C SER A 472 -8.76 -38.55 -17.34
N SER A 473 -8.01 -39.61 -17.68
CA SER A 473 -7.97 -40.17 -19.05
C SER A 473 -8.44 -41.63 -19.10
N SER A 474 -9.34 -41.91 -20.06
CA SER A 474 -9.78 -43.27 -20.42
C SER A 474 -8.82 -43.97 -21.39
N ASN A 475 -7.80 -43.28 -21.95
CA ASN A 475 -6.80 -43.85 -22.87
C ASN A 475 -5.42 -43.18 -22.74
N LEU A 476 -4.69 -43.54 -21.68
CA LEU A 476 -3.41 -42.94 -21.29
C LEU A 476 -2.32 -43.00 -22.40
N VAL A 477 -2.34 -44.05 -23.23
CA VAL A 477 -1.30 -44.30 -24.26
C VAL A 477 -1.44 -43.33 -25.43
N SER A 478 -2.65 -43.11 -25.93
CA SER A 478 -2.90 -42.13 -27.00
C SER A 478 -2.64 -40.70 -26.54
N ASP A 479 -2.98 -40.39 -25.28
CA ASP A 479 -2.78 -39.06 -24.73
C ASP A 479 -1.30 -38.75 -24.51
N GLN A 480 -0.50 -39.74 -24.10
CA GLN A 480 0.97 -39.59 -24.03
C GLN A 480 1.60 -39.40 -25.40
N ALA A 481 1.13 -40.10 -26.44
CA ALA A 481 1.62 -39.90 -27.80
C ALA A 481 1.30 -38.48 -28.30
N LEU A 482 0.07 -38.02 -28.09
CA LEU A 482 -0.35 -36.65 -28.42
C LEU A 482 0.45 -35.62 -27.63
N LEU A 483 0.69 -35.83 -26.34
CA LEU A 483 1.52 -34.94 -25.52
C LEU A 483 2.94 -34.82 -26.08
N ARG A 484 3.59 -35.93 -26.44
CA ARG A 484 4.94 -35.92 -27.03
C ARG A 484 5.00 -35.19 -28.36
N GLU A 485 3.92 -35.22 -29.13
CA GLU A 485 3.83 -34.47 -30.38
C GLU A 485 3.63 -32.96 -30.14
N ARG A 486 2.91 -32.58 -29.07
CA ARG A 486 2.61 -31.17 -28.77
C ARG A 486 3.70 -30.47 -27.96
N VAL A 487 4.30 -31.15 -26.99
CA VAL A 487 5.32 -30.61 -26.09
C VAL A 487 6.70 -30.99 -26.60
N ILE A 488 7.39 -30.03 -27.22
CA ILE A 488 8.65 -30.26 -27.92
C ILE A 488 9.77 -29.57 -27.15
N HIS A 489 10.73 -30.35 -26.65
CA HIS A 489 11.92 -29.79 -26.03
C HIS A 489 12.94 -29.34 -27.08
N ILE A 490 13.52 -28.15 -26.88
CA ILE A 490 14.60 -27.62 -27.70
C ILE A 490 15.74 -27.20 -26.78
N GLN A 491 16.90 -27.82 -26.96
CA GLN A 491 18.10 -27.42 -26.25
C GLN A 491 18.67 -26.13 -26.84
N VAL A 492 18.73 -25.06 -26.04
CA VAL A 492 19.25 -23.76 -26.48
C VAL A 492 19.98 -23.08 -25.33
N ASP A 493 21.21 -22.62 -25.59
CA ASP A 493 21.95 -21.76 -24.67
C ASP A 493 21.85 -20.30 -25.11
N PHE A 494 21.25 -19.46 -24.26
CA PHE A 494 21.09 -18.03 -24.54
C PHE A 494 22.37 -17.22 -24.39
N PHE A 495 23.47 -17.81 -23.91
CA PHE A 495 24.80 -17.19 -24.03
C PHE A 495 25.44 -17.38 -25.40
N SER A 496 24.89 -18.26 -26.25
CA SER A 496 25.35 -18.40 -27.64
C SER A 496 25.06 -17.14 -28.46
N PRO A 497 25.79 -16.90 -29.56
CA PRO A 497 25.49 -15.79 -30.47
C PRO A 497 24.05 -15.85 -30.99
N PRO A 498 23.37 -14.70 -31.18
CA PRO A 498 21.99 -14.63 -31.66
C PRO A 498 21.72 -15.44 -32.94
N GLU A 499 22.69 -15.53 -33.85
CA GLU A 499 22.59 -16.27 -35.11
C GLU A 499 22.51 -17.78 -34.88
N VAL A 500 23.23 -18.28 -33.86
CA VAL A 500 23.22 -19.70 -33.47
C VAL A 500 21.90 -20.04 -32.81
N ILE A 501 21.43 -19.18 -31.91
CA ILE A 501 20.11 -19.31 -31.27
C ILE A 501 19.01 -19.33 -32.34
N SER A 502 19.02 -18.35 -33.24
CA SER A 502 18.01 -18.22 -34.31
C SER A 502 17.98 -19.46 -35.21
N ARG A 503 19.15 -19.92 -35.67
CA ARG A 503 19.25 -21.13 -36.50
C ARG A 503 18.71 -22.37 -35.79
N THR A 504 19.03 -22.53 -34.50
CA THR A 504 18.56 -23.66 -33.70
C THR A 504 17.04 -23.65 -33.56
N LEU A 505 16.46 -22.48 -33.31
CA LEU A 505 15.01 -22.32 -33.21
C LEU A 505 14.31 -22.53 -34.56
N LEU A 506 14.83 -21.99 -35.65
CA LEU A 506 14.27 -22.17 -37.00
C LEU A 506 14.29 -23.63 -37.47
N ALA A 507 15.29 -24.40 -37.05
CA ALA A 507 15.38 -25.83 -37.37
C ALA A 507 14.31 -26.67 -36.67
N ALA A 508 13.84 -26.23 -35.49
CA ALA A 508 12.90 -26.99 -34.66
C ALA A 508 11.45 -26.46 -34.70
N ILE A 509 11.27 -25.16 -34.95
CA ILE A 509 9.97 -24.48 -34.92
C ILE A 509 9.49 -24.25 -36.35
N SER A 510 8.60 -25.13 -36.83
CA SER A 510 8.00 -25.02 -38.16
C SER A 510 6.65 -24.29 -38.17
N THR A 511 6.05 -24.07 -37.00
CA THR A 511 4.75 -23.41 -36.86
C THR A 511 4.91 -21.95 -36.44
N PRO A 512 4.07 -21.03 -36.94
CA PRO A 512 4.15 -19.64 -36.52
C PRO A 512 3.79 -19.47 -35.04
N VAL A 513 4.56 -18.64 -34.34
CA VAL A 513 4.52 -18.49 -32.88
C VAL A 513 3.48 -17.44 -32.50
N ASP A 514 2.58 -17.76 -31.56
CA ASP A 514 1.57 -16.81 -31.09
C ASP A 514 2.02 -16.11 -29.81
N HIS A 515 2.59 -16.88 -28.88
CA HIS A 515 2.95 -16.43 -27.55
C HIS A 515 4.38 -16.83 -27.19
N VAL A 516 5.11 -15.94 -26.55
CA VAL A 516 6.40 -16.22 -25.90
C VAL A 516 6.25 -15.97 -24.41
N PHE A 517 6.68 -16.92 -23.59
CA PHE A 517 6.77 -16.80 -22.14
C PHE A 517 8.23 -16.97 -21.72
N TYR A 518 8.79 -15.94 -21.11
CA TYR A 518 10.20 -15.90 -20.74
C TYR A 518 10.39 -16.08 -19.23
N PHE A 519 10.92 -17.25 -18.84
CA PHE A 519 11.28 -17.59 -17.44
C PHE A 519 12.75 -17.93 -17.26
N SER A 520 13.58 -17.73 -18.29
CA SER A 520 15.00 -18.07 -18.21
C SER A 520 15.73 -17.12 -17.26
N TYR A 521 16.46 -17.71 -16.32
CA TYR A 521 17.19 -17.01 -15.28
C TYR A 521 18.54 -17.68 -15.03
N HIS A 522 19.56 -16.88 -14.74
CA HIS A 522 20.87 -17.37 -14.35
C HIS A 522 21.33 -16.68 -13.06
N GLN A 523 21.43 -17.46 -11.99
CA GLN A 523 22.04 -17.04 -10.74
C GLN A 523 23.55 -17.37 -10.79
N PRO A 524 24.45 -16.38 -10.73
CA PRO A 524 25.87 -16.65 -10.58
C PRO A 524 26.13 -17.35 -9.23
N PRO A 525 27.20 -18.17 -9.13
CA PRO A 525 27.57 -18.76 -7.85
C PRO A 525 27.88 -17.65 -6.81
N PRO A 526 27.52 -17.86 -5.54
CA PRO A 526 27.83 -16.92 -4.47
C PRO A 526 29.35 -16.74 -4.29
N LYS A 527 29.77 -15.57 -3.80
CA LYS A 527 31.19 -15.23 -3.62
C LYS A 527 31.80 -15.79 -2.32
N SER A 528 30.98 -16.02 -1.31
CA SER A 528 31.34 -16.68 -0.05
C SER A 528 30.14 -17.41 0.55
N ASP A 529 30.37 -18.11 1.67
CA ASP A 529 29.36 -18.87 2.42
C ASP A 529 28.46 -18.00 3.31
N SER A 530 28.34 -16.70 3.01
CA SER A 530 27.46 -15.76 3.73
C SER A 530 26.04 -15.73 3.14
N VAL A 531 25.02 -15.62 3.99
CA VAL A 531 23.61 -15.44 3.58
C VAL A 531 23.43 -14.20 2.69
N LEU A 532 24.23 -13.15 2.92
CA LEU A 532 24.20 -11.91 2.14
C LEU A 532 24.84 -12.04 0.75
N ASP A 533 25.65 -13.08 0.53
CA ASP A 533 26.45 -13.20 -0.68
C ASP A 533 25.70 -13.79 -1.88
N LEU A 534 24.50 -14.34 -1.66
CA LEU A 534 23.63 -14.78 -2.76
C LEU A 534 23.27 -13.60 -3.69
N TRP A 535 23.23 -12.38 -3.17
CA TRP A 535 22.88 -11.17 -3.91
C TRP A 535 24.03 -10.14 -4.00
N ALA A 536 25.23 -10.47 -3.54
CA ALA A 536 26.37 -9.54 -3.41
C ALA A 536 27.06 -9.15 -4.73
N ASP A 537 26.63 -9.69 -5.88
CA ASP A 537 27.12 -9.26 -7.20
C ASP A 537 25.96 -8.86 -8.13
N PRO A 538 25.25 -7.76 -7.81
CA PRO A 538 24.11 -7.29 -8.60
C PRO A 538 24.53 -6.92 -10.03
N ASP A 539 25.76 -6.49 -10.24
CA ASP A 539 26.27 -6.12 -11.57
C ASP A 539 26.51 -7.33 -12.45
N ARG A 540 27.19 -8.39 -11.94
CA ARG A 540 27.39 -9.62 -12.71
C ARG A 540 26.06 -10.33 -12.95
N LEU A 541 25.21 -10.41 -11.94
CA LEU A 541 23.86 -10.96 -12.07
C LEU A 541 23.09 -10.21 -13.17
N SER A 542 23.17 -8.88 -13.16
CA SER A 542 22.44 -8.07 -14.13
C SER A 542 22.99 -8.22 -15.54
N SER A 543 24.31 -8.17 -15.71
CA SER A 543 24.96 -8.34 -17.02
C SER A 543 24.62 -9.69 -17.66
N LEU A 544 24.66 -10.80 -16.90
CA LEU A 544 24.37 -12.14 -17.43
C LEU A 544 22.91 -12.27 -17.89
N ASN A 545 21.95 -11.86 -17.06
CA ASN A 545 20.53 -12.01 -17.39
C ASN A 545 20.08 -11.04 -18.50
N SER A 546 20.64 -9.83 -18.55
CA SER A 546 20.41 -8.89 -19.66
C SER A 546 21.02 -9.39 -20.97
N GLN A 547 22.20 -10.03 -20.92
CA GLN A 547 22.82 -10.65 -22.10
C GLN A 547 21.97 -11.79 -22.65
N MET A 548 21.55 -12.74 -21.81
CA MET A 548 20.69 -13.86 -22.23
C MET A 548 19.40 -13.35 -22.90
N PHE A 549 18.75 -12.36 -22.28
CA PHE A 549 17.50 -11.80 -22.78
C PHE A 549 17.69 -11.06 -24.11
N THR A 550 18.73 -10.24 -24.22
CA THR A 550 19.02 -9.47 -25.45
C THR A 550 19.43 -10.40 -26.59
N ASN A 551 20.21 -11.45 -26.31
CA ASN A 551 20.58 -12.47 -27.30
C ASN A 551 19.34 -13.20 -27.83
N PHE A 552 18.42 -13.57 -26.95
CA PHE A 552 17.16 -14.19 -27.32
C PHE A 552 16.28 -13.25 -28.18
N LEU A 553 16.08 -12.00 -27.76
CA LEU A 553 15.31 -11.02 -28.56
C LEU A 553 15.94 -10.74 -29.94
N SER A 554 17.27 -10.70 -29.99
CA SER A 554 18.01 -10.53 -31.24
C SER A 554 17.82 -11.76 -32.14
N ALA A 555 17.88 -12.98 -31.58
CA ALA A 555 17.65 -14.21 -32.32
C ALA A 555 16.24 -14.30 -32.92
N LEU A 556 15.22 -13.87 -32.18
CA LEU A 556 13.84 -13.76 -32.69
C LEU A 556 13.71 -12.68 -33.77
N SER A 557 14.56 -11.65 -33.75
CA SER A 557 14.55 -10.59 -34.79
C SER A 557 15.29 -11.00 -36.06
N LEU A 558 16.21 -11.95 -35.97
CA LEU A 558 16.97 -12.48 -37.10
C LEU A 558 16.19 -13.52 -37.94
N SER A 559 15.03 -13.99 -37.46
CA SER A 559 14.22 -14.95 -38.21
C SER A 559 13.70 -14.32 -39.52
N PRO A 560 13.74 -15.05 -40.64
CA PRO A 560 13.22 -14.56 -41.92
C PRO A 560 11.71 -14.32 -41.86
N GLN A 561 11.19 -13.45 -42.74
CA GLN A 561 9.77 -13.10 -42.75
C GLN A 561 8.86 -14.31 -43.04
N GLU A 562 9.30 -15.25 -43.89
CA GLU A 562 8.51 -16.44 -44.22
C GLU A 562 8.39 -17.43 -43.03
N GLN A 563 9.30 -17.36 -42.07
CA GLN A 563 9.33 -18.21 -40.87
C GLN A 563 9.66 -17.36 -39.64
N THR A 564 8.82 -16.36 -39.38
CA THR A 564 9.02 -15.45 -38.25
C THR A 564 8.88 -16.18 -36.91
N LEU A 565 9.89 -16.01 -36.05
CA LEU A 565 9.86 -16.46 -34.67
C LEU A 565 9.33 -15.38 -33.72
N ARG A 566 9.07 -14.17 -34.22
CA ARG A 566 8.44 -13.12 -33.42
C ARG A 566 7.00 -13.54 -33.07
N PRO A 567 6.59 -13.43 -31.79
CA PRO A 567 5.23 -13.77 -31.40
C PRO A 567 4.22 -12.88 -32.11
N ARG A 568 3.14 -13.48 -32.61
CA ARG A 568 2.05 -12.76 -33.30
C ARG A 568 1.15 -11.97 -32.35
N ARG A 569 1.12 -12.33 -31.05
CA ARG A 569 0.16 -11.77 -30.09
C ARG A 569 0.80 -11.19 -28.83
N ARG A 570 1.47 -12.03 -28.02
CA ARG A 570 2.00 -11.62 -26.72
C ARG A 570 3.41 -12.12 -26.46
N PHE A 571 4.17 -11.27 -25.78
CA PHE A 571 5.42 -11.65 -25.14
C PHE A 571 5.29 -11.38 -23.63
N LEU A 572 5.21 -12.44 -22.84
CA LEU A 572 5.18 -12.35 -21.38
C LEU A 572 6.58 -12.52 -20.80
N LEU A 573 6.99 -11.58 -19.97
CA LEU A 573 8.24 -11.60 -19.21
C LEU A 573 7.91 -11.75 -17.73
N GLN A 574 8.42 -12.81 -17.09
CA GLN A 574 8.37 -12.92 -15.65
C GLN A 574 9.60 -12.25 -15.03
N THR A 575 9.35 -11.29 -14.14
CA THR A 575 10.37 -10.65 -13.29
C THR A 575 10.16 -11.09 -11.84
N GLY A 576 9.77 -10.18 -10.95
CA GLY A 576 9.41 -10.49 -9.57
C GLY A 576 9.40 -9.29 -8.65
N THR A 577 9.10 -9.51 -7.37
CA THR A 577 9.03 -8.48 -6.32
C THR A 577 10.32 -7.71 -6.11
N LYS A 578 11.48 -8.22 -6.58
CA LYS A 578 12.73 -7.44 -6.60
C LYS A 578 12.65 -6.15 -7.40
N HIS A 579 11.65 -5.99 -8.26
CA HIS A 579 11.33 -4.69 -8.90
C HIS A 579 11.17 -3.57 -7.85
N TYR A 580 10.67 -3.89 -6.66
CA TYR A 580 10.45 -2.95 -5.57
C TYR A 580 11.63 -2.85 -4.59
N ALA A 581 12.72 -3.56 -4.86
CA ALA A 581 13.94 -3.59 -4.04
C ALA A 581 13.76 -4.07 -2.58
N PHE A 582 12.78 -4.94 -2.30
CA PHE A 582 12.59 -5.55 -0.97
C PHE A 582 13.82 -6.24 -0.38
N TYR A 583 14.75 -6.71 -1.23
CA TYR A 583 16.00 -7.35 -0.80
C TYR A 583 17.07 -6.35 -0.33
N LEU A 584 16.88 -5.05 -0.57
CA LEU A 584 17.76 -4.00 -0.08
C LEU A 584 17.24 -3.37 1.23
N GLY A 585 15.95 -3.53 1.52
CA GLY A 585 15.33 -3.02 2.74
C GLY A 585 13.85 -2.73 2.58
N PRO A 586 13.27 -1.92 3.48
CA PRO A 586 11.83 -1.65 3.50
C PRO A 586 11.39 -0.85 2.27
N ALA A 587 10.60 -1.49 1.40
CA ALA A 587 9.95 -0.81 0.27
C ALA A 587 8.58 -0.25 0.68
N ARG A 588 7.92 0.44 -0.26
CA ARG A 588 6.52 0.85 -0.08
C ARG A 588 5.64 -0.39 -0.10
N VAL A 589 4.77 -0.52 0.91
CA VAL A 589 3.84 -1.66 1.05
C VAL A 589 2.39 -1.17 1.23
N PRO A 590 1.38 -1.85 0.66
CA PRO A 590 1.56 -2.90 -0.36
C PRO A 590 2.13 -2.30 -1.64
N ALA A 591 3.15 -2.94 -2.23
CA ALA A 591 3.79 -2.46 -3.44
C ALA A 591 2.81 -2.53 -4.62
N LEU A 592 2.76 -1.45 -5.40
CA LEU A 592 1.85 -1.28 -6.54
C LEU A 592 2.64 -1.32 -7.85
N GLU A 593 2.04 -1.77 -8.94
CA GLU A 593 2.71 -1.78 -10.26
C GLU A 593 3.04 -0.38 -10.77
N SER A 594 2.37 0.65 -10.24
CA SER A 594 2.62 2.07 -10.48
C SER A 594 3.77 2.67 -9.68
N ASP A 595 4.35 1.92 -8.73
CA ASP A 595 5.48 2.43 -7.96
C ASP A 595 6.69 2.67 -8.88
N PRO A 596 7.44 3.76 -8.66
CA PRO A 596 8.59 4.07 -9.50
C PRO A 596 9.70 3.02 -9.32
N ARG A 597 10.49 2.81 -10.37
CA ARG A 597 11.72 2.02 -10.30
C ARG A 597 12.63 2.57 -9.20
N VAL A 598 13.25 1.68 -8.43
CA VAL A 598 14.16 2.03 -7.32
C VAL A 598 15.62 1.97 -7.83
N PRO A 599 16.31 3.11 -8.00
CA PRO A 599 17.65 3.16 -8.61
C PRO A 599 18.81 2.97 -7.61
N LEU A 600 18.57 2.30 -6.49
CA LEU A 600 19.59 2.11 -5.43
C LEU A 600 20.69 1.11 -5.82
N CYS A 601 20.35 0.12 -6.64
CA CYS A 601 21.33 -0.77 -7.25
C CYS A 601 20.87 -1.18 -8.64
N ARG A 602 21.80 -1.70 -9.45
CA ARG A 602 21.49 -2.18 -10.80
C ARG A 602 20.58 -3.41 -10.72
N ASN A 603 19.38 -3.28 -11.32
CA ASN A 603 18.40 -4.36 -11.40
C ASN A 603 18.09 -4.67 -12.87
N PHE A 604 18.48 -5.85 -13.34
CA PHE A 604 18.24 -6.28 -14.72
C PHE A 604 16.78 -6.37 -15.12
N TYR A 605 15.83 -6.43 -14.18
CA TYR A 605 14.41 -6.36 -14.53
C TYR A 605 14.09 -5.12 -15.34
N TYR A 606 14.67 -3.97 -15.00
CA TYR A 606 14.43 -2.72 -15.72
C TYR A 606 15.00 -2.78 -17.15
N GLU A 607 16.21 -3.35 -17.30
CA GLU A 607 16.86 -3.52 -18.60
C GLU A 607 16.07 -4.49 -19.50
N GLN A 608 15.53 -5.57 -18.93
CA GLN A 608 14.68 -6.52 -19.63
C GLN A 608 13.34 -5.89 -20.03
N GLU A 609 12.65 -5.17 -19.13
CA GLU A 609 11.42 -4.44 -19.45
C GLU A 609 11.66 -3.44 -20.60
N ASP A 610 12.74 -2.67 -20.56
CA ASP A 610 13.07 -1.66 -21.58
C ASP A 610 13.47 -2.30 -22.92
N ALA A 611 14.21 -3.41 -22.89
CA ALA A 611 14.55 -4.17 -24.09
C ALA A 611 13.32 -4.80 -24.74
N LEU A 612 12.40 -5.34 -23.92
CA LEU A 612 11.16 -5.93 -24.40
C LEU A 612 10.24 -4.88 -25.02
N ALA A 613 10.04 -3.75 -24.34
CA ALA A 613 9.24 -2.65 -24.86
C ALA A 613 9.80 -2.13 -26.20
N ARG A 614 11.13 -2.01 -26.33
CA ARG A 614 11.78 -1.67 -27.61
C ARG A 614 11.58 -2.73 -28.67
N PHE A 615 11.72 -4.02 -28.34
CA PHE A 615 11.53 -5.13 -29.28
C PHE A 615 10.09 -5.15 -29.84
N CYS A 616 9.10 -4.96 -28.99
CA CYS A 616 7.68 -4.90 -29.36
C CYS A 616 7.35 -3.64 -30.19
N ARG A 617 7.91 -2.47 -29.86
CA ARG A 617 7.65 -1.20 -30.59
C ARG A 617 8.43 -1.05 -31.89
N GLY A 618 9.65 -1.59 -31.96
CA GLY A 618 10.63 -1.30 -33.02
C GLY A 618 10.49 -2.10 -34.32
N SER A 619 9.37 -2.78 -34.57
CA SER A 619 9.18 -3.62 -35.77
C SER A 619 8.67 -2.80 -36.96
N PRO A 620 9.42 -2.66 -38.08
CA PRO A 620 8.96 -1.99 -39.29
C PRO A 620 7.89 -2.78 -40.06
N THR A 621 7.82 -4.09 -39.82
CA THR A 621 6.74 -4.96 -40.28
C THR A 621 5.75 -5.12 -39.14
N ALA A 622 4.51 -4.69 -39.37
CA ALA A 622 3.42 -4.58 -38.41
C ALA A 622 2.97 -5.92 -37.82
N THR A 623 3.81 -6.58 -37.02
CA THR A 623 3.35 -7.63 -36.10
C THR A 623 3.16 -6.98 -34.75
N SER A 624 1.90 -6.69 -34.42
CA SER A 624 1.42 -5.96 -33.24
C SER A 624 1.58 -6.77 -31.93
N CYS A 625 2.78 -7.31 -31.66
CA CYS A 625 3.03 -8.02 -30.42
C CYS A 625 3.04 -7.03 -29.25
N ARG A 626 2.20 -7.29 -28.25
CA ARG A 626 2.18 -6.53 -26.99
C ARG A 626 2.92 -7.28 -25.91
N PHE A 627 3.56 -6.55 -24.99
CA PHE A 627 4.29 -7.18 -23.90
C PHE A 627 3.41 -7.30 -22.65
N ILE A 628 3.72 -8.25 -21.77
CA ILE A 628 3.15 -8.37 -20.42
C ILE A 628 4.32 -8.58 -19.47
N VAL A 629 4.28 -7.97 -18.29
CA VAL A 629 5.26 -8.23 -17.22
C VAL A 629 4.53 -8.82 -16.01
N ALA A 630 4.91 -10.03 -15.60
CA ALA A 630 4.43 -10.64 -14.36
C ALA A 630 5.47 -10.48 -13.24
N ARG A 631 5.05 -10.03 -12.06
CA ARG A 631 5.89 -9.76 -10.88
C ARG A 631 5.48 -10.64 -9.70
N PRO A 632 5.83 -11.94 -9.70
CA PRO A 632 5.56 -12.81 -8.57
C PRO A 632 6.46 -12.52 -7.35
N SER A 633 6.00 -12.94 -6.18
CA SER A 633 6.78 -13.07 -4.94
C SER A 633 7.66 -14.33 -4.98
N TYR A 634 8.08 -14.86 -3.82
CA TYR A 634 8.77 -16.13 -3.73
C TYR A 634 7.92 -17.25 -4.36
N VAL A 635 8.40 -17.78 -5.49
CA VAL A 635 7.67 -18.80 -6.24
C VAL A 635 7.90 -20.17 -5.63
N VAL A 636 6.81 -20.85 -5.27
CA VAL A 636 6.82 -22.24 -4.78
C VAL A 636 6.25 -23.19 -5.83
N GLY A 637 6.93 -24.31 -6.04
CA GLY A 637 6.47 -25.38 -6.91
C GLY A 637 7.50 -26.50 -7.00
N ALA A 638 7.04 -27.72 -7.21
CA ALA A 638 7.91 -28.89 -7.33
C ALA A 638 8.39 -29.07 -8.78
N VAL A 639 9.71 -29.10 -8.96
CA VAL A 639 10.38 -29.41 -10.22
C VAL A 639 11.74 -30.04 -9.92
N ARG A 640 12.16 -31.01 -10.73
CA ARG A 640 13.32 -31.86 -10.45
C ARG A 640 14.65 -31.08 -10.27
N ASP A 641 14.88 -30.09 -11.12
CA ASP A 641 16.16 -29.37 -11.20
C ASP A 641 16.08 -27.94 -10.60
N GLY A 642 14.97 -27.61 -9.94
CA GLY A 642 14.68 -26.27 -9.43
C GLY A 642 15.25 -26.02 -8.04
N THR A 643 16.48 -25.54 -7.97
CA THR A 643 17.19 -25.29 -6.71
C THR A 643 16.93 -23.91 -6.09
N LEU A 644 16.31 -22.99 -6.83
CA LEU A 644 15.84 -21.70 -6.32
C LEU A 644 14.41 -21.82 -5.80
N ASN A 645 14.23 -22.64 -4.76
CA ASN A 645 12.96 -22.82 -4.08
C ASN A 645 13.24 -22.95 -2.57
N HIS A 646 12.73 -22.00 -1.79
CA HIS A 646 13.04 -21.90 -0.36
C HIS A 646 12.45 -23.08 0.44
N LEU A 647 11.38 -23.70 -0.04
CA LEU A 647 10.79 -24.88 0.60
C LEU A 647 11.72 -26.09 0.55
N LEU A 648 12.61 -26.19 -0.44
CA LEU A 648 13.53 -27.31 -0.57
C LEU A 648 14.46 -27.40 0.65
N GLY A 649 15.10 -26.28 1.01
CA GLY A 649 15.96 -26.19 2.19
C GLY A 649 15.19 -26.44 3.48
N MET A 650 13.95 -25.93 3.59
CA MET A 650 13.11 -26.13 4.77
C MET A 650 12.67 -27.59 4.96
N GLY A 651 12.34 -28.29 3.88
CA GLY A 651 11.97 -29.71 3.93
C GLY A 651 13.14 -30.60 4.32
N ILE A 652 14.34 -30.30 3.78
CA ILE A 652 15.59 -30.97 4.17
C ILE A 652 15.88 -30.72 5.66
N TYR A 653 15.79 -29.47 6.11
CA TYR A 653 15.99 -29.09 7.50
C TYR A 653 15.06 -29.86 8.45
N ALA A 654 13.75 -29.85 8.19
CA ALA A 654 12.78 -30.56 9.02
C ALA A 654 13.03 -32.08 9.07
N SER A 655 13.39 -32.67 7.92
CA SER A 655 13.68 -34.11 7.81
C SER A 655 14.91 -34.52 8.62
N VAL A 656 15.98 -33.72 8.54
CA VAL A 656 17.23 -34.00 9.26
C VAL A 656 17.06 -33.75 10.75
N GLN A 657 16.38 -32.67 11.17
CA GLN A 657 16.10 -32.44 12.59
C GLN A 657 15.31 -33.60 13.21
N ARG A 658 14.31 -34.15 12.48
CA ARG A 658 13.59 -35.35 12.89
C ARG A 658 14.53 -36.55 13.08
N ARG A 659 15.45 -36.79 12.13
CA ARG A 659 16.44 -37.89 12.21
C ARG A 659 17.37 -37.73 13.41
N LEU A 660 17.81 -36.52 13.69
CA LEU A 660 18.70 -36.20 14.80
C LEU A 660 17.99 -36.16 16.16
N GLY A 661 16.65 -36.27 16.20
CA GLY A 661 15.87 -36.12 17.42
C GLY A 661 15.88 -34.68 17.98
N ALA A 662 16.21 -33.70 17.14
CA ALA A 662 16.29 -32.29 17.48
C ALA A 662 14.97 -31.56 17.14
N ARG A 663 14.79 -30.37 17.72
CA ARG A 663 13.63 -29.51 17.44
C ARG A 663 13.89 -28.61 16.23
N LEU A 664 12.82 -28.17 15.58
CA LEU A 664 12.84 -27.23 14.47
C LEU A 664 13.03 -25.80 15.01
N GLU A 665 14.28 -25.35 15.11
CA GLU A 665 14.62 -23.98 15.52
C GLU A 665 14.46 -23.01 14.37
N PHE A 666 13.79 -21.87 14.59
CA PHE A 666 13.67 -20.81 13.59
C PHE A 666 14.94 -19.93 13.55
N PRO A 667 15.54 -19.69 12.38
CA PRO A 667 16.82 -18.98 12.29
C PRO A 667 16.71 -17.47 12.52
N GLY A 668 15.54 -16.86 12.26
CA GLY A 668 15.32 -15.41 12.37
C GLY A 668 14.79 -14.95 13.73
N GLY A 669 14.65 -13.63 13.92
CA GLY A 669 13.99 -13.04 15.09
C GLY A 669 12.46 -12.97 15.01
N TYR A 670 11.81 -12.47 16.07
CA TYR A 670 10.35 -12.31 16.13
C TYR A 670 9.78 -11.40 15.03
N ASP A 671 10.52 -10.39 14.57
CA ASP A 671 10.09 -9.56 13.44
C ASP A 671 9.94 -10.39 12.16
N ALA A 672 10.90 -11.26 11.87
CA ALA A 672 10.86 -12.16 10.71
C ALA A 672 9.80 -13.26 10.85
N TRP A 673 9.56 -13.71 12.09
CA TRP A 673 8.54 -14.71 12.43
C TRP A 673 7.12 -14.18 12.25
N THR A 674 6.85 -12.96 12.73
CA THR A 674 5.50 -12.37 12.79
C THR A 674 5.15 -11.50 11.60
N ARG A 675 6.14 -11.01 10.82
CA ARG A 675 5.86 -10.12 9.69
C ARG A 675 4.93 -10.77 8.67
N GLU A 676 3.98 -9.98 8.22
CA GLU A 676 3.13 -10.33 7.09
C GLU A 676 3.90 -10.19 5.77
N GLN A 677 3.73 -11.17 4.91
CA GLN A 677 4.21 -11.15 3.53
C GLN A 677 3.25 -11.95 2.64
N VAL A 678 3.58 -12.06 1.35
CA VAL A 678 2.80 -12.85 0.39
C VAL A 678 3.64 -13.95 -0.25
N GLN A 679 2.99 -15.10 -0.50
CA GLN A 679 3.57 -16.24 -1.23
C GLN A 679 3.03 -16.33 -2.66
N SER A 680 3.81 -16.92 -3.56
CA SER A 680 3.40 -17.11 -4.96
C SER A 680 3.47 -18.57 -5.37
N THR A 681 2.32 -19.20 -5.51
CA THR A 681 2.19 -20.57 -6.01
C THR A 681 2.42 -20.60 -7.51
N GLY A 682 3.41 -21.37 -7.96
CA GLY A 682 3.79 -21.45 -9.37
C GLY A 682 2.64 -21.88 -10.29
N MET A 683 1.75 -22.77 -9.83
CA MET A 683 0.54 -23.15 -10.60
C MET A 683 -0.46 -21.99 -10.73
N LEU A 684 -0.66 -21.17 -9.69
CA LEU A 684 -1.53 -20.00 -9.78
C LEU A 684 -0.91 -18.94 -10.71
N ASN A 685 0.41 -18.71 -10.60
CA ASN A 685 1.13 -17.83 -11.51
C ASN A 685 0.99 -18.29 -12.96
N ALA A 686 1.12 -19.60 -13.24
CA ALA A 686 0.95 -20.16 -14.57
C ALA A 686 -0.46 -19.92 -15.13
N TYR A 687 -1.52 -20.10 -14.32
CA TYR A 687 -2.87 -19.75 -14.74
C TYR A 687 -3.06 -18.25 -14.98
N PHE A 688 -2.43 -17.42 -14.15
CA PHE A 688 -2.42 -15.96 -14.33
C PHE A 688 -1.73 -15.55 -15.63
N GLU A 689 -0.57 -16.13 -15.92
CA GLU A 689 0.24 -15.84 -17.11
C GLU A 689 -0.47 -16.31 -18.39
N GLU A 690 -1.11 -17.48 -18.36
CA GLU A 690 -2.00 -17.93 -19.43
C GLU A 690 -3.18 -16.96 -19.61
N TRP A 691 -3.81 -16.52 -18.52
CA TRP A 691 -4.88 -15.53 -18.57
C TRP A 691 -4.43 -14.21 -19.19
N CYS A 692 -3.29 -13.64 -18.79
CA CYS A 692 -2.76 -12.44 -19.41
C CYS A 692 -2.49 -12.63 -20.91
N ALA A 693 -1.96 -13.80 -21.29
CA ALA A 693 -1.67 -14.11 -22.68
C ALA A 693 -2.95 -14.15 -23.56
N LEU A 694 -4.07 -14.57 -22.98
CA LEU A 694 -5.36 -14.71 -23.67
C LEU A 694 -6.28 -13.50 -23.50
N ALA A 695 -6.00 -12.61 -22.55
CA ALA A 695 -6.78 -11.41 -22.30
C ALA A 695 -6.68 -10.41 -23.47
N GLY A 696 -7.75 -9.66 -23.69
CA GLY A 696 -7.82 -8.64 -24.74
C GLY A 696 -6.75 -7.56 -24.59
N ASP A 697 -6.39 -6.92 -25.70
CA ASP A 697 -5.30 -5.92 -25.75
C ASP A 697 -5.44 -4.80 -24.71
N GLY A 698 -6.65 -4.27 -24.53
CA GLY A 698 -6.93 -3.21 -23.55
C GLY A 698 -7.00 -3.67 -22.09
N VAL A 699 -6.79 -4.97 -21.82
CA VAL A 699 -6.85 -5.56 -20.47
C VAL A 699 -5.45 -5.84 -19.94
N ALA A 700 -4.64 -6.58 -20.71
CA ALA A 700 -3.31 -7.03 -20.27
C ALA A 700 -2.15 -6.58 -21.18
N GLY A 701 -2.43 -6.04 -22.37
CA GLY A 701 -1.39 -5.64 -23.31
C GLY A 701 -0.62 -4.40 -22.88
N ASP A 702 0.71 -4.48 -22.91
CA ASP A 702 1.68 -3.46 -22.49
C ASP A 702 1.59 -3.07 -21.01
N GLU A 703 1.16 -4.02 -20.18
CA GLU A 703 0.94 -3.82 -18.75
C GLU A 703 1.87 -4.71 -17.90
N ALA A 704 2.18 -4.22 -16.70
CA ALA A 704 2.81 -5.00 -15.63
C ALA A 704 1.80 -5.35 -14.55
N PHE A 705 1.90 -6.55 -13.98
CA PHE A 705 1.02 -7.05 -12.93
C PHE A 705 1.81 -7.76 -11.83
N ASN A 706 1.44 -7.49 -10.58
CA ASN A 706 1.81 -8.31 -9.45
C ASN A 706 0.95 -9.58 -9.43
N ILE A 707 1.51 -10.68 -8.94
CA ILE A 707 0.78 -11.92 -8.74
C ILE A 707 1.26 -12.66 -7.50
N HIS A 708 0.33 -13.06 -6.64
CA HIS A 708 0.55 -13.87 -5.45
C HIS A 708 -0.75 -14.59 -5.10
N ASP A 709 -0.71 -15.42 -4.06
CA ASP A 709 -1.79 -16.37 -3.71
C ASP A 709 -3.12 -15.71 -3.32
N GLY A 710 -3.10 -14.41 -3.00
CA GLY A 710 -4.28 -13.62 -2.67
C GLY A 710 -4.60 -13.51 -1.18
N GLY A 711 -3.84 -14.19 -0.30
CA GLY A 711 -3.96 -14.11 1.16
C GLY A 711 -2.69 -13.60 1.86
N CYS A 712 -2.82 -13.28 3.14
CA CYS A 712 -1.72 -12.95 4.04
C CYS A 712 -0.96 -14.22 4.46
N PHE A 713 0.35 -14.12 4.62
CA PHE A 713 1.21 -15.23 5.04
C PHE A 713 2.23 -14.76 6.08
N THR A 714 2.42 -15.55 7.14
CA THR A 714 3.48 -15.36 8.14
C THR A 714 4.31 -16.63 8.31
N TRP A 715 5.61 -16.47 8.58
CA TRP A 715 6.49 -17.61 8.83
C TRP A 715 6.16 -18.32 10.13
N GLY A 716 5.72 -17.60 11.17
CA GLY A 716 5.41 -18.22 12.45
C GLY A 716 4.37 -19.32 12.33
N ARG A 717 3.26 -19.04 11.64
CA ARG A 717 2.24 -20.08 11.37
C ARG A 717 2.76 -21.18 10.46
N ALA A 718 3.52 -20.84 9.42
CA ALA A 718 4.07 -21.83 8.49
C ALA A 718 5.06 -22.79 9.17
N TRP A 719 5.81 -22.31 10.15
CA TRP A 719 6.82 -23.07 10.87
C TRP A 719 6.19 -24.11 11.81
N GLU A 720 5.14 -23.71 12.53
CA GLU A 720 4.33 -24.61 13.36
C GLU A 720 3.75 -25.75 12.52
N MET A 721 3.19 -25.41 11.35
CA MET A 721 2.62 -26.38 10.42
C MET A 721 3.71 -27.30 9.83
N LEU A 722 4.86 -26.75 9.44
CA LEU A 722 6.00 -27.53 8.94
C LEU A 722 6.46 -28.58 9.96
N ALA A 723 6.59 -28.16 11.23
CA ALA A 723 6.95 -29.05 12.32
C ALA A 723 5.91 -30.18 12.50
N GLY A 724 4.62 -29.83 12.46
CA GLY A 724 3.52 -30.80 12.47
C GLY A 724 3.55 -31.79 11.30
N TRP A 725 3.77 -31.31 10.07
CA TRP A 725 3.80 -32.15 8.86
C TRP A 725 4.94 -33.16 8.85
N TYR A 726 6.06 -32.84 9.48
CA TYR A 726 7.20 -33.74 9.65
C TYR A 726 7.21 -34.42 11.02
N GLY A 727 6.22 -34.18 11.89
CA GLY A 727 6.13 -34.76 13.24
C GLY A 727 7.39 -34.51 14.08
N VAL A 728 7.93 -33.30 14.01
CA VAL A 728 9.09 -32.82 14.78
C VAL A 728 8.62 -31.72 15.74
N GLY A 729 9.21 -31.64 16.94
CA GLY A 729 8.93 -30.50 17.83
C GLY A 729 9.51 -29.21 17.27
N TRP A 730 9.00 -28.05 17.67
CA TRP A 730 9.55 -26.74 17.30
C TRP A 730 9.76 -25.86 18.54
N GLU A 731 10.49 -24.76 18.37
CA GLU A 731 10.66 -23.69 19.37
C GLU A 731 10.39 -22.33 18.71
N PRO A 732 9.78 -21.37 19.44
CA PRO A 732 9.69 -20.00 18.96
C PRO A 732 11.10 -19.38 18.84
N PRO A 733 11.23 -18.23 18.16
CA PRO A 733 12.47 -17.45 18.20
C PRO A 733 12.93 -17.20 19.64
N ALA A 734 14.25 -17.16 19.86
CA ALA A 734 14.82 -16.89 21.19
C ALA A 734 14.39 -15.51 21.72
N ASP A 735 14.18 -15.39 23.03
CA ASP A 735 13.81 -14.12 23.66
C ASP A 735 15.02 -13.18 23.75
N GLU A 736 14.80 -11.88 23.54
CA GLU A 736 15.88 -10.89 23.53
C GLU A 736 16.54 -10.71 24.90
N SER A 737 15.88 -11.12 25.99
CA SER A 737 16.46 -11.16 27.34
C SER A 737 17.59 -12.17 27.47
N ASP A 738 17.69 -13.14 26.55
CA ASP A 738 18.75 -14.16 26.56
C ASP A 738 20.07 -13.64 25.96
N ASP A 739 20.10 -12.43 25.36
CA ASP A 739 21.30 -11.80 24.78
C ASP A 739 22.29 -11.26 25.86
N ASP A 740 21.80 -11.02 27.09
CA ASP A 740 22.59 -10.52 28.24
C ASP A 740 23.29 -11.63 29.05
N ASP A 741 22.98 -12.91 28.77
CA ASP A 741 23.60 -14.05 29.46
C ASP A 741 24.84 -14.51 28.68
N GLU A 742 26.05 -14.25 29.19
CA GLU A 742 27.34 -14.62 28.55
C GLU A 742 27.49 -16.14 28.29
N LYS A 743 26.60 -16.97 28.83
CA LYS A 743 26.57 -18.43 28.68
C LYS A 743 25.50 -18.93 27.69
N SER A 744 24.71 -18.06 27.08
CA SER A 744 23.70 -18.45 26.09
C SER A 744 24.32 -18.71 24.72
N ASP A 745 24.11 -19.92 24.18
CA ASP A 745 24.50 -20.27 22.80
C ASP A 745 23.58 -19.64 21.73
N LYS A 746 22.51 -18.92 22.13
CA LYS A 746 21.44 -18.39 21.26
C LYS A 746 21.53 -16.87 21.04
N LYS A 747 22.73 -16.31 20.98
CA LYS A 747 22.93 -14.87 20.77
C LYS A 747 22.55 -14.43 19.36
N TYR A 748 21.78 -13.35 19.23
CA TYR A 748 21.44 -12.82 17.92
C TYR A 748 22.61 -12.12 17.23
N ARG A 749 22.82 -12.44 15.95
CA ARG A 749 23.66 -11.69 15.01
C ARG A 749 22.79 -10.73 14.24
N VAL A 750 23.16 -9.45 14.31
CA VAL A 750 22.39 -8.34 13.75
C VAL A 750 23.22 -7.69 12.65
N VAL A 751 22.76 -7.82 11.40
CA VAL A 751 23.39 -7.15 10.25
C VAL A 751 22.45 -6.07 9.73
N LYS A 752 22.86 -4.81 9.87
CA LYS A 752 22.13 -3.68 9.28
C LYS A 752 22.47 -3.57 7.80
N MET A 753 21.44 -3.47 6.97
CA MET A 753 21.62 -3.23 5.54
C MET A 753 22.23 -1.83 5.33
N VAL A 754 23.14 -1.72 4.36
CA VAL A 754 23.88 -0.49 4.05
C VAL A 754 23.22 0.21 2.87
N GLY A 755 22.97 1.51 2.99
CA GLY A 755 22.44 2.35 1.90
C GLY A 755 21.22 3.16 2.32
N GLU A 756 20.53 3.72 1.34
CA GLU A 756 19.23 4.37 1.52
C GLU A 756 18.10 3.33 1.50
N SER A 757 17.00 3.60 2.20
CA SER A 757 15.86 2.68 2.25
C SER A 757 15.13 2.71 0.90
N PRO A 758 14.68 1.57 0.33
CA PRO A 758 13.98 1.55 -0.96
C PRO A 758 12.78 2.51 -1.07
N ARG A 759 12.09 2.80 0.03
CA ARG A 759 10.98 3.76 0.06
C ARG A 759 11.40 5.23 0.18
N GLY A 760 12.67 5.51 0.44
CA GLY A 760 13.28 6.84 0.57
C GLY A 760 13.18 7.47 1.96
N TYR A 761 12.65 6.74 2.95
CA TYR A 761 12.48 7.21 4.33
C TYR A 761 12.41 6.02 5.31
N GLY A 762 12.61 6.30 6.59
CA GLY A 762 12.53 5.35 7.69
C GLY A 762 13.75 4.43 7.78
N PRO A 763 13.80 3.60 8.83
CA PRO A 763 15.00 2.84 9.17
C PRO A 763 15.39 1.85 8.07
N GLN A 764 16.69 1.51 8.05
CA GLN A 764 17.22 0.39 7.27
C GLN A 764 16.69 -0.94 7.80
N ALA A 765 16.53 -1.91 6.90
CA ALA A 765 16.26 -3.28 7.31
C ALA A 765 17.44 -3.85 8.08
N THR A 766 17.12 -4.73 9.02
CA THR A 766 18.06 -5.43 9.85
C THR A 766 17.83 -6.92 9.71
N LEU A 767 18.88 -7.65 9.31
CA LEU A 767 18.86 -9.10 9.32
C LEU A 767 19.27 -9.58 10.72
N LYS A 768 18.30 -10.12 11.46
CA LYS A 768 18.50 -10.64 12.81
C LYS A 768 18.37 -12.16 12.77
N SER A 769 19.44 -12.87 13.14
CA SER A 769 19.46 -14.35 13.15
C SER A 769 20.34 -14.94 14.24
N THR A 770 19.97 -16.11 14.77
CA THR A 770 20.80 -16.89 15.70
C THR A 770 21.76 -17.81 14.95
N PHE A 771 21.30 -18.40 13.84
CA PHE A 771 22.09 -19.20 12.90
C PHE A 771 21.54 -19.02 11.47
N SER A 772 22.24 -19.56 10.46
CA SER A 772 21.69 -19.72 9.11
C SER A 772 21.59 -21.19 8.72
N LEU A 773 20.63 -21.54 7.86
CA LEU A 773 20.50 -22.88 7.30
C LEU A 773 21.74 -23.28 6.50
N LEU A 774 22.43 -22.32 5.87
CA LEU A 774 23.71 -22.62 5.22
C LEU A 774 24.76 -23.07 6.24
N GLU A 775 24.96 -22.34 7.34
CA GLU A 775 25.89 -22.75 8.41
C GLU A 775 25.50 -24.09 9.04
N TRP A 776 24.21 -24.30 9.27
CA TRP A 776 23.68 -25.58 9.74
C TRP A 776 24.03 -26.72 8.77
N SER A 777 23.95 -26.48 7.45
CA SER A 777 24.28 -27.50 6.42
C SER A 777 25.78 -27.85 6.34
N LEU A 778 26.67 -27.08 6.97
CA LEU A 778 28.11 -27.37 7.00
C LEU A 778 28.50 -28.36 8.11
N ARG A 779 27.58 -28.69 9.02
CA ARG A 779 27.86 -29.58 10.15
C ARG A 779 28.00 -31.04 9.69
N PRO A 780 29.08 -31.76 10.07
CA PRO A 780 29.29 -33.14 9.63
C PRO A 780 28.15 -34.10 9.99
N GLU A 781 27.56 -33.94 11.18
CA GLU A 781 26.44 -34.75 11.65
C GLU A 781 25.16 -34.54 10.84
N VAL A 782 24.94 -33.32 10.33
CA VAL A 782 23.80 -32.96 9.49
C VAL A 782 23.93 -33.63 8.11
N GLU A 783 25.11 -33.55 7.52
CA GLU A 783 25.39 -34.19 6.22
C GLU A 783 25.32 -35.72 6.32
N ALA A 784 25.84 -36.30 7.40
CA ALA A 784 25.74 -37.75 7.65
C ALA A 784 24.28 -38.21 7.77
N ALA A 785 23.47 -37.50 8.56
CA ALA A 785 22.05 -37.80 8.72
C ALA A 785 21.28 -37.70 7.39
N TRP A 786 21.58 -36.71 6.55
CA TRP A 786 20.99 -36.62 5.23
C TRP A 786 21.38 -37.78 4.32
N ARG A 787 22.66 -38.18 4.30
CA ARG A 787 23.11 -39.31 3.47
C ARG A 787 22.39 -40.61 3.82
N GLU A 788 22.12 -40.85 5.10
CA GLU A 788 21.29 -41.99 5.53
C GLU A 788 19.84 -41.87 5.04
N LEU A 789 19.21 -40.70 5.22
CA LEU A 789 17.85 -40.45 4.73
C LEU A 789 17.75 -40.58 3.21
N ALA A 790 18.75 -40.10 2.48
CA ALA A 790 18.82 -40.16 1.03
C ALA A 790 18.88 -41.61 0.55
N ALA A 791 19.66 -42.46 1.22
CA ALA A 791 19.71 -43.89 0.94
C ALA A 791 18.39 -44.61 1.30
N GLU A 792 17.75 -44.25 2.42
CA GLU A 792 16.50 -44.87 2.87
C GLU A 792 15.30 -44.55 1.96
N HIS A 793 15.23 -43.33 1.45
CA HIS A 793 14.08 -42.85 0.67
C HIS A 793 14.32 -42.80 -0.84
N ASP A 794 15.48 -43.28 -1.31
CA ASP A 794 15.93 -43.21 -2.70
C ASP A 794 15.90 -41.78 -3.26
N LEU A 795 16.46 -40.83 -2.50
CA LEU A 795 16.47 -39.42 -2.90
C LEU A 795 17.46 -39.18 -4.04
N VAL A 796 17.04 -38.36 -5.02
CA VAL A 796 17.81 -38.10 -6.25
C VAL A 796 18.60 -36.79 -6.22
N LEU A 797 18.33 -35.95 -5.23
CA LEU A 797 19.02 -34.69 -5.00
C LEU A 797 20.06 -34.87 -3.90
N ASP A 798 21.30 -34.46 -4.18
CA ASP A 798 22.30 -34.21 -3.15
C ASP A 798 22.37 -32.69 -2.88
N PRO A 799 21.73 -32.20 -1.81
CA PRO A 799 21.76 -30.80 -1.44
C PRO A 799 23.08 -30.41 -0.77
N PHE A 800 23.97 -31.35 -0.46
CA PHE A 800 25.26 -31.10 0.17
C PHE A 800 26.41 -31.04 -0.85
N ASP A 801 26.16 -31.32 -2.12
CA ASP A 801 27.10 -31.03 -3.21
C ASP A 801 27.39 -29.52 -3.28
N ASP A 802 28.67 -29.15 -3.38
CA ASP A 802 29.15 -27.76 -3.41
C ASP A 802 28.46 -26.89 -4.48
N ARG A 803 27.95 -27.50 -5.56
CA ARG A 803 27.23 -26.79 -6.64
C ARG A 803 25.84 -26.32 -6.21
N TYR A 804 25.25 -26.97 -5.22
CA TYR A 804 23.85 -26.78 -4.81
C TYR A 804 23.69 -26.26 -3.39
N ARG A 805 24.57 -26.66 -2.45
CA ARG A 805 24.47 -26.37 -1.01
C ARG A 805 24.15 -24.91 -0.71
N ALA A 806 25.05 -24.00 -1.06
CA ALA A 806 24.86 -22.56 -0.82
C ALA A 806 23.59 -22.02 -1.52
N ARG A 807 23.26 -22.51 -2.71
CA ARG A 807 22.09 -22.04 -3.45
C ARG A 807 20.78 -22.46 -2.79
N ILE A 808 20.69 -23.67 -2.25
CA ILE A 808 19.48 -24.19 -1.62
C ILE A 808 19.28 -23.50 -0.26
N PHE A 809 20.31 -23.53 0.58
CA PHE A 809 20.17 -23.09 1.97
C PHE A 809 20.18 -21.57 2.11
N SER A 810 21.06 -20.84 1.39
CA SER A 810 21.02 -19.37 1.43
C SER A 810 19.74 -18.79 0.81
N PHE A 811 19.12 -19.49 -0.14
CA PHE A 811 17.83 -19.06 -0.67
C PHE A 811 16.70 -19.25 0.34
N ALA A 812 16.72 -20.34 1.11
CA ALA A 812 15.83 -20.53 2.25
C ALA A 812 16.06 -19.46 3.33
N ASP A 813 17.32 -19.18 3.69
CA ASP A 813 17.69 -18.12 4.62
C ASP A 813 17.17 -16.75 4.17
N SER A 814 17.30 -16.42 2.88
CA SER A 814 16.80 -15.15 2.33
C SER A 814 15.28 -14.97 2.46
N ALA A 815 14.53 -16.07 2.53
CA ALA A 815 13.10 -16.04 2.75
C ALA A 815 12.78 -15.88 4.26
N LEU A 816 13.59 -16.48 5.15
CA LEU A 816 13.34 -16.61 6.58
C LEU A 816 13.90 -15.46 7.45
N ILE A 817 15.00 -14.79 7.05
CA ILE A 817 15.83 -13.96 7.96
C ILE A 817 15.64 -12.42 7.79
N GLY A 818 14.65 -11.96 7.02
CA GLY A 818 14.35 -10.52 6.87
C GLY A 818 13.33 -9.98 7.88
N ASP A 819 13.47 -8.72 8.31
CA ASP A 819 12.52 -8.00 9.19
C ASP A 819 11.47 -7.17 8.41
N ALA A 820 11.79 -6.78 7.16
CA ALA A 820 10.91 -5.94 6.36
C ALA A 820 9.68 -6.70 5.79
N PRO A 821 8.46 -6.14 5.88
CA PRO A 821 7.29 -6.68 5.20
C PRO A 821 7.48 -6.72 3.68
N MET A 822 6.97 -7.78 3.04
CA MET A 822 7.05 -7.97 1.59
C MET A 822 5.66 -8.26 1.01
N THR A 823 4.81 -7.23 1.04
CA THR A 823 3.43 -7.30 0.54
C THR A 823 3.30 -6.54 -0.78
N THR A 824 2.72 -7.18 -1.79
CA THR A 824 2.32 -6.56 -3.06
C THR A 824 0.81 -6.53 -3.20
N SER A 825 0.25 -5.57 -3.93
CA SER A 825 -1.18 -5.57 -4.25
C SER A 825 -1.45 -6.31 -5.56
N ILE A 826 -2.48 -7.18 -5.58
CA ILE A 826 -3.06 -7.78 -6.80
C ILE A 826 -4.33 -7.07 -7.27
N ALA A 827 -4.65 -5.89 -6.71
CA ALA A 827 -5.87 -5.16 -7.04
C ALA A 827 -5.99 -4.85 -8.54
N LYS A 828 -4.86 -4.60 -9.22
CA LYS A 828 -4.81 -4.36 -10.67
C LYS A 828 -5.27 -5.59 -11.46
N ALA A 829 -4.73 -6.77 -11.15
CA ALA A 829 -5.13 -8.04 -11.76
C ALA A 829 -6.61 -8.36 -11.48
N ARG A 830 -7.07 -8.15 -10.24
CA ARG A 830 -8.48 -8.34 -9.83
C ARG A 830 -9.42 -7.43 -10.62
N LYS A 831 -9.09 -6.14 -10.74
CA LYS A 831 -9.85 -5.16 -11.53
C LYS A 831 -9.88 -5.52 -13.02
N ALA A 832 -8.80 -6.11 -13.53
CA ALA A 832 -8.71 -6.58 -14.90
C ALA A 832 -9.47 -7.89 -15.17
N GLY A 833 -9.97 -8.57 -14.13
CA GLY A 833 -10.80 -9.78 -14.24
C GLY A 833 -10.10 -11.08 -13.86
N PHE A 834 -8.95 -11.04 -13.18
CA PHE A 834 -8.33 -12.26 -12.65
C PHE A 834 -8.72 -12.48 -11.19
N PHE A 835 -9.51 -13.51 -10.91
CA PHE A 835 -10.00 -13.85 -9.56
C PHE A 835 -9.32 -15.08 -8.93
N GLY A 836 -8.29 -15.62 -9.58
CA GLY A 836 -7.54 -16.79 -9.10
C GLY A 836 -6.94 -16.56 -7.70
N THR A 837 -7.12 -17.51 -6.80
CA THR A 837 -6.57 -17.49 -5.43
C THR A 837 -6.29 -18.91 -4.94
N VAL A 838 -5.40 -19.04 -3.96
CA VAL A 838 -5.06 -20.30 -3.31
C VAL A 838 -4.67 -20.03 -1.86
N ASP A 839 -4.96 -20.95 -0.95
CA ASP A 839 -4.39 -20.90 0.41
C ASP A 839 -2.89 -21.25 0.34
N SER A 840 -2.05 -20.29 0.73
CA SER A 840 -0.60 -20.44 0.71
C SER A 840 -0.12 -21.61 1.57
N TYR A 841 -0.74 -21.88 2.72
CA TYR A 841 -0.36 -22.99 3.60
C TYR A 841 -0.68 -24.34 2.96
N HIS A 842 -1.87 -24.47 2.36
CA HIS A 842 -2.26 -25.66 1.59
C HIS A 842 -1.36 -25.87 0.36
N SER A 843 -1.02 -24.79 -0.35
CA SER A 843 -0.11 -24.86 -1.50
C SER A 843 1.30 -25.33 -1.12
N ILE A 844 1.83 -24.81 0.00
CA ILE A 844 3.12 -25.25 0.55
C ILE A 844 3.06 -26.74 0.93
N PHE A 845 2.00 -27.18 1.62
CA PHE A 845 1.79 -28.58 1.97
C PHE A 845 1.81 -29.48 0.72
N GLN A 846 1.05 -29.11 -0.32
CA GLN A 846 1.01 -29.85 -1.58
C GLN A 846 2.37 -29.85 -2.28
N THR A 847 3.09 -28.73 -2.24
CA THR A 847 4.43 -28.61 -2.84
C THR A 847 5.43 -29.54 -2.17
N PHE A 848 5.42 -29.69 -0.84
CA PHE A 848 6.25 -30.67 -0.13
C PHE A 848 5.96 -32.10 -0.59
N HIS A 849 4.69 -32.46 -0.74
CA HIS A 849 4.30 -33.78 -1.24
C HIS A 849 4.76 -34.01 -2.68
N ASP A 850 4.66 -33.00 -3.54
CA ASP A 850 5.10 -33.10 -4.92
C ASP A 850 6.63 -33.22 -5.01
N MET A 851 7.38 -32.48 -4.20
CA MET A 851 8.84 -32.63 -4.09
C MET A 851 9.25 -34.02 -3.61
N ALA A 852 8.52 -34.58 -2.65
CA ALA A 852 8.74 -35.94 -2.16
C ALA A 852 8.44 -37.00 -3.25
N ARG A 853 7.38 -36.81 -4.05
CA ARG A 853 7.09 -37.66 -5.24
C ARG A 853 8.22 -37.60 -6.26
N LEU A 854 8.83 -36.43 -6.43
CA LEU A 854 10.02 -36.24 -7.27
C LEU A 854 11.33 -36.70 -6.61
N LYS A 855 11.26 -37.26 -5.39
CA LYS A 855 12.41 -37.77 -4.62
C LYS A 855 13.46 -36.70 -4.31
N LEU A 856 13.03 -35.45 -4.15
CA LEU A 856 13.92 -34.33 -3.80
C LEU A 856 14.10 -34.18 -2.30
N ILE A 857 13.08 -34.58 -1.54
CA ILE A 857 13.04 -34.52 -0.07
C ILE A 857 12.36 -35.76 0.49
N VAL A 858 12.54 -35.96 1.80
CA VAL A 858 11.82 -37.01 2.53
C VAL A 858 10.31 -36.67 2.55
N PRO A 859 9.42 -37.66 2.36
CA PRO A 859 7.98 -37.42 2.45
C PRO A 859 7.56 -36.89 3.83
N PRO A 860 6.68 -35.88 3.89
CA PRO A 860 5.99 -35.53 5.14
C PRO A 860 5.27 -36.74 5.74
N VAL A 861 5.17 -36.79 7.07
CA VAL A 861 4.48 -37.90 7.76
C VAL A 861 2.97 -37.75 7.71
N VAL A 862 2.49 -36.51 7.64
CA VAL A 862 1.07 -36.17 7.45
C VAL A 862 0.71 -36.29 5.98
N LYS A 863 -0.35 -37.05 5.66
CA LYS A 863 -0.74 -37.35 4.26
C LYS A 863 -1.86 -36.48 3.70
N GLN A 864 -2.61 -35.80 4.56
CA GLN A 864 -3.76 -34.96 4.19
C GLN A 864 -3.64 -33.60 4.86
N TYR A 865 -4.10 -32.56 4.16
CA TYR A 865 -4.14 -31.22 4.70
C TYR A 865 -5.37 -31.07 5.60
N GLU A 866 -5.16 -30.62 6.83
CA GLU A 866 -6.22 -30.25 7.77
C GLU A 866 -6.26 -28.73 7.87
N SER A 867 -7.43 -28.15 7.58
CA SER A 867 -7.66 -26.70 7.47
C SER A 867 -7.81 -26.00 8.81
#